data_AF-A0A1Q9CZ98-F1
#
_entry.id   AF-A0A1Q9CZ98-F1
#
_cell.length_a   1.000
_cell.length_b   1.000
_cell.length_c   1.000
_cell.angle_alpha   90.00
_cell.angle_beta   90.00
_cell.angle_gamma   90.00
#
_symmetry.space_group_name_H-M   'P 1'
#
loop_
_entity.id
_entity.type
_entity.pdbx_description
1 polymer ?
#
loop_
_entity_poly.entity_id
_entity_poly.type
_entity_poly.pdbx_seq_one_letter_code
_entity_poly.pdbx_strand_id
1 'polypeptide(L)'
;MLEDEVSGVMASSRARQIQYAGPAFGLLGLAIGYTTLSGLGQGVLSLLAASFFLAVNMIPDEASSLLVLGSVCGLLGCFMGCGLGGLSMADPRMPLFLVAVTLFHATEFAFSVLCHSKTIEFRCFLLAPVPAAGYSIAIVAAICEFWLWQAAGITLPGVLVGGLTLLGAGLVLAGWSLRTAALFTARSNFTHIVAHYKDPSHRLVQHGVYGWCRHPGYVGWFLWSVSTQILLINPVCIFCYSWVSFRFFAVAQPPDAVSEMRYYESGRWGFSLLLGLSASVLPRALAMALPNAVLTYGVSLLLAAEAEGAASRDAEITDSIVLLAETFTAVMIFILTARLQIAYDRWWEGGTLLQKTRGEWFNAYSSLIAFSSGKVELQAKVEEFHHLLARLMSLLYCCALQQVSPSDRAFNILNPCGLEKETDLSNFTHLFVYVRTSFTDQSTPAAAQITDVDASTSSIQFTDYDLDETQIGGTVSFLPPIDMEFGAGGVAVVVVMVVVESLQGGSISVAVAACDPTHQTKEFQASLKYLQGIDDREEVIQQWIQRSVVLRMADGILPVPPPVISRVFQEMSRGIVNLQNARKIADFPFPFPYHQISIAVLIIHWSLMPLLSSMLLLPLNGAGVSFAVTLFLWCIHFTALQLESPFGDEPNDLPMDQMIADFNQSLFTLLKSHVQIPPSYTPQRTELSMDKKKSLQSQSFEDEAWNIPLCLPPRVAFLDGGEVPEEARGMDDEAHRMHDDALPSSGGRSEDSEDVAGGEILSTTTSEMAIQQV
;
A
#
# COMPACT_ATOMS: atom_id res chain seq x y z
N MET A 1 -12.42 -34.49 5.64
CA MET A 1 -11.34 -35.00 6.53
C MET A 1 -10.68 -36.28 6.00
N LEU A 2 -11.32 -37.45 5.99
CA LEU A 2 -10.69 -38.68 5.43
C LEU A 2 -10.42 -38.60 3.92
N GLU A 3 -11.26 -37.90 3.15
CA GLU A 3 -11.00 -37.62 1.72
C GLU A 3 -9.88 -36.58 1.50
N ASP A 4 -9.67 -35.66 2.44
CA ASP A 4 -8.60 -34.66 2.40
C ASP A 4 -7.24 -35.26 2.77
N GLU A 5 -7.22 -36.21 3.72
CA GLU A 5 -6.01 -36.96 4.06
C GLU A 5 -5.57 -37.90 2.93
N VAL A 6 -6.52 -38.64 2.32
CA VAL A 6 -6.21 -39.55 1.21
C VAL A 6 -5.81 -38.77 -0.05
N SER A 7 -6.44 -37.63 -0.33
CA SER A 7 -6.05 -36.76 -1.45
C SER A 7 -4.68 -36.10 -1.22
N GLY A 8 -4.37 -35.66 0.00
CA GLY A 8 -3.06 -35.11 0.38
C GLY A 8 -1.92 -36.13 0.28
N VAL A 9 -2.14 -37.39 0.70
CA VAL A 9 -1.15 -38.47 0.57
C VAL A 9 -0.90 -38.83 -0.90
N MET A 10 -1.94 -38.92 -1.72
CA MET A 10 -1.80 -39.18 -3.16
C MET A 10 -1.14 -38.03 -3.94
N ALA A 11 -1.45 -36.78 -3.60
CA ALA A 11 -0.78 -35.59 -4.17
C ALA A 11 0.74 -35.60 -3.86
N SER A 12 1.12 -35.95 -2.62
CA SER A 12 2.52 -36.04 -2.21
C SER A 12 3.33 -37.14 -2.93
N SER A 13 2.66 -38.19 -3.40
CA SER A 13 3.27 -39.30 -4.14
C SER A 13 3.50 -38.94 -5.61
N ARG A 14 2.52 -38.29 -6.25
CA ARG A 14 2.63 -37.80 -7.64
C ARG A 14 3.67 -36.68 -7.78
N ALA A 15 3.71 -35.75 -6.83
CA ALA A 15 4.70 -34.68 -6.82
C ALA A 15 6.14 -35.22 -6.70
N ARG A 16 6.35 -36.28 -5.91
CA ARG A 16 7.65 -36.98 -5.84
C ARG A 16 8.02 -37.65 -7.16
N GLN A 17 7.08 -38.26 -7.87
CA GLN A 17 7.38 -38.89 -9.17
C GLN A 17 7.84 -37.87 -10.22
N ILE A 18 7.17 -36.72 -10.35
CA ILE A 18 7.55 -35.69 -11.31
C ILE A 18 8.89 -35.01 -10.95
N GLN A 19 9.21 -34.91 -9.65
CA GLN A 19 10.50 -34.35 -9.20
C GLN A 19 11.72 -35.11 -9.74
N TYR A 20 11.62 -36.44 -9.88
CA TYR A 20 12.69 -37.26 -10.44
C TYR A 20 12.53 -37.48 -11.95
N ALA A 21 11.30 -37.65 -12.44
CA ALA A 21 11.04 -37.96 -13.83
C ALA A 21 11.17 -36.72 -14.75
N GLY A 22 10.72 -35.55 -14.31
CA GLY A 22 10.72 -34.31 -15.12
C GLY A 22 12.12 -33.94 -15.66
N PRO A 23 13.17 -33.88 -14.83
CA PRO A 23 14.54 -33.66 -15.29
C PRO A 23 15.03 -34.73 -16.27
N ALA A 24 14.67 -36.00 -16.06
CA ALA A 24 15.04 -37.09 -16.97
C ALA A 24 14.38 -36.93 -18.35
N PHE A 25 13.08 -36.62 -18.40
CA PHE A 25 12.38 -36.29 -19.65
C PHE A 25 13.00 -35.08 -20.34
N GLY A 26 13.32 -34.02 -19.60
CA GLY A 26 13.96 -32.81 -20.15
C GLY A 26 15.34 -33.06 -20.72
N LEU A 27 16.21 -33.82 -20.02
CA LEU A 27 17.55 -34.17 -20.49
C LEU A 27 17.51 -35.10 -21.71
N LEU A 28 16.59 -36.07 -21.72
CA LEU A 28 16.36 -36.94 -22.88
C LEU A 28 15.91 -36.11 -24.09
N GLY A 29 14.95 -35.20 -23.88
CA GLY A 29 14.50 -34.27 -24.91
C GLY A 29 15.65 -33.41 -25.45
N LEU A 30 16.49 -32.85 -24.56
CA LEU A 30 17.66 -32.05 -24.94
C LEU A 30 18.63 -32.84 -25.83
N ALA A 31 18.96 -34.07 -25.45
CA ALA A 31 19.83 -34.93 -26.24
C ALA A 31 19.22 -35.26 -27.63
N ILE A 32 17.91 -35.55 -27.68
CA ILE A 32 17.19 -35.80 -28.92
C ILE A 32 17.20 -34.53 -29.79
N GLY A 33 16.82 -33.38 -29.25
CA GLY A 33 16.78 -32.11 -29.97
C GLY A 33 18.14 -31.72 -30.56
N TYR A 34 19.21 -31.87 -29.77
CA TYR A 34 20.57 -31.57 -30.21
C TYR A 34 21.04 -32.47 -31.36
N THR A 35 20.64 -33.74 -31.38
CA THR A 35 21.13 -34.74 -32.34
C THR A 35 20.25 -34.91 -33.58
N THR A 36 18.92 -34.78 -33.46
CA THR A 36 17.97 -35.13 -34.53
C THR A 36 17.26 -33.93 -35.14
N LEU A 37 17.05 -32.84 -34.39
CA LEU A 37 16.34 -31.65 -34.86
C LEU A 37 17.25 -30.45 -35.16
N SER A 38 18.53 -30.47 -34.77
CA SER A 38 19.52 -29.45 -35.16
C SER A 38 19.78 -29.39 -36.67
N GLY A 39 19.39 -30.44 -37.41
CA GLY A 39 19.42 -30.48 -38.88
C GLY A 39 18.18 -29.92 -39.57
N LEU A 40 17.11 -29.55 -38.83
CA LEU A 40 15.93 -28.90 -39.40
C LEU A 40 16.23 -27.42 -39.65
N GLY A 41 15.75 -26.88 -40.77
CA GLY A 41 15.87 -25.45 -41.05
C GLY A 41 15.19 -24.61 -39.95
N GLN A 42 15.80 -23.47 -39.59
CA GLN A 42 15.31 -22.60 -38.50
C GLN A 42 13.82 -22.22 -38.66
N GLY A 43 13.35 -22.04 -39.89
CA GLY A 43 11.94 -21.77 -40.18
C GLY A 43 11.02 -22.90 -39.71
N VAL A 44 11.34 -24.15 -40.04
CA VAL A 44 10.56 -25.33 -39.60
C VAL A 44 10.58 -25.46 -38.09
N LEU A 45 11.74 -25.27 -37.46
CA LEU A 45 11.88 -25.34 -36.01
C LEU A 45 11.01 -24.29 -35.29
N SER A 46 11.03 -23.05 -35.77
CA SER A 46 10.22 -21.97 -35.20
C SER A 46 8.71 -22.18 -35.41
N LEU A 47 8.29 -22.79 -36.53
CA LEU A 47 6.88 -23.17 -36.75
C LEU A 47 6.43 -24.28 -35.80
N LEU A 48 7.29 -25.27 -35.55
CA LEU A 48 7.03 -26.31 -34.55
C LEU A 48 6.94 -25.70 -33.14
N ALA A 49 7.81 -24.75 -32.80
CA ALA A 49 7.76 -24.03 -31.53
C ALA A 49 6.47 -23.22 -31.40
N ALA A 50 6.10 -22.42 -32.42
CA ALA A 50 4.84 -21.66 -32.44
C ALA A 50 3.61 -22.58 -32.28
N SER A 51 3.61 -23.74 -32.98
CA SER A 51 2.54 -24.73 -32.88
C SER A 51 2.46 -25.34 -31.48
N PHE A 52 3.60 -25.64 -30.85
CA PHE A 52 3.67 -26.10 -29.47
C PHE A 52 3.09 -25.06 -28.50
N PHE A 53 3.55 -23.80 -28.55
CA PHE A 53 3.06 -22.73 -27.67
C PHE A 53 1.57 -22.43 -27.87
N LEU A 54 1.01 -22.69 -29.05
CA LEU A 54 -0.43 -22.59 -29.26
C LEU A 54 -1.17 -23.80 -28.67
N ALA A 55 -0.68 -25.02 -28.92
CA ALA A 55 -1.32 -26.26 -28.51
C ALA A 55 -1.38 -26.43 -26.98
N VAL A 56 -0.40 -25.90 -26.24
CA VAL A 56 -0.38 -25.97 -24.77
C VAL A 56 -1.56 -25.26 -24.10
N ASN A 57 -2.23 -24.30 -24.78
CA ASN A 57 -3.45 -23.67 -24.25
C ASN A 57 -4.65 -24.63 -24.19
N MET A 58 -4.56 -25.80 -24.82
CA MET A 58 -5.60 -26.84 -24.76
C MET A 58 -5.43 -27.76 -23.54
N ILE A 59 -4.32 -27.62 -22.80
CA ILE A 59 -4.05 -28.41 -21.59
C ILE A 59 -4.69 -27.67 -20.40
N PRO A 60 -5.56 -28.33 -19.61
CA PRO A 60 -6.13 -27.73 -18.40
C PRO A 60 -5.04 -27.37 -17.38
N ASP A 61 -5.18 -26.24 -16.68
CA ASP A 61 -4.18 -25.75 -15.72
C ASP A 61 -3.95 -26.71 -14.55
N GLU A 62 -5.00 -27.41 -14.11
CA GLU A 62 -4.99 -28.41 -13.03
C GLU A 62 -4.34 -29.74 -13.45
N ALA A 63 -3.90 -29.88 -14.70
CA ALA A 63 -3.34 -31.12 -15.20
C ALA A 63 -2.06 -31.48 -14.42
N SER A 64 -2.13 -32.58 -13.67
CA SER A 64 -1.05 -33.07 -12.79
C SER A 64 -0.54 -34.47 -13.16
N SER A 65 -0.96 -34.99 -14.32
CA SER A 65 -0.55 -36.32 -14.76
C SER A 65 0.94 -36.35 -15.17
N LEU A 66 1.66 -37.38 -14.74
CA LEU A 66 3.08 -37.56 -15.05
C LEU A 66 3.35 -37.58 -16.56
N LEU A 67 2.43 -38.16 -17.34
CA LEU A 67 2.53 -38.22 -18.80
C LEU A 67 2.49 -36.82 -19.42
N VAL A 68 1.56 -35.97 -19.00
CA VAL A 68 1.43 -34.60 -19.54
C VAL A 68 2.63 -33.75 -19.14
N LEU A 69 2.95 -33.69 -17.84
CA LEU A 69 4.05 -32.86 -17.33
C LEU A 69 5.40 -33.34 -17.87
N GLY A 70 5.64 -34.65 -17.89
CA GLY A 70 6.84 -35.25 -18.47
C GLY A 70 6.99 -35.00 -19.96
N SER A 71 5.89 -35.07 -20.73
CA SER A 71 5.91 -34.74 -22.17
C SER A 71 6.24 -33.27 -22.42
N VAL A 72 5.71 -32.35 -21.62
CA VAL A 72 6.03 -30.92 -21.71
C VAL A 72 7.51 -30.66 -21.36
N CYS A 73 8.04 -31.29 -20.29
CA CYS A 73 9.48 -31.24 -19.98
C CYS A 73 10.32 -31.74 -21.16
N GLY A 74 9.94 -32.88 -21.76
CA GLY A 74 10.64 -33.46 -22.91
C GLY A 74 10.61 -32.54 -24.13
N LEU A 75 9.48 -31.92 -24.45
CA LEU A 75 9.35 -30.99 -25.59
C LEU A 75 10.14 -29.69 -25.37
N LEU A 76 10.09 -29.10 -24.17
CA LEU A 76 10.94 -27.96 -23.81
C LEU A 76 12.42 -28.32 -23.92
N GLY A 77 12.80 -29.52 -23.46
CA GLY A 77 14.14 -30.09 -23.63
C GLY A 77 14.54 -30.20 -25.09
N CYS A 78 13.67 -30.75 -25.96
CA CYS A 78 13.90 -30.83 -27.39
C CYS A 78 14.18 -29.45 -28.00
N PHE A 79 13.32 -28.45 -27.76
CA PHE A 79 13.52 -27.09 -28.28
C PHE A 79 14.81 -26.45 -27.77
N MET A 80 15.16 -26.66 -26.49
CA MET A 80 16.45 -26.22 -25.93
C MET A 80 17.63 -26.85 -26.67
N GLY A 81 17.62 -28.17 -26.86
CA GLY A 81 18.66 -28.91 -27.58
C GLY A 81 18.80 -28.44 -29.03
N CYS A 82 17.69 -28.18 -29.72
CA CYS A 82 17.69 -27.62 -31.07
C CYS A 82 18.31 -26.22 -31.12
N GLY A 83 17.92 -25.35 -30.18
CA GLY A 83 18.45 -24.00 -30.07
C GLY A 83 19.96 -24.00 -29.83
N LEU A 84 20.45 -24.85 -28.93
CA LEU A 84 21.89 -25.03 -28.67
C LEU A 84 22.63 -25.55 -29.91
N GLY A 85 22.09 -26.55 -30.60
CA GLY A 85 22.66 -27.06 -31.85
C GLY A 85 22.66 -26.04 -32.99
N GLY A 86 21.71 -25.10 -32.98
CA GLY A 86 21.58 -24.03 -33.96
C GLY A 86 22.46 -22.80 -33.73
N LEU A 87 23.17 -22.70 -32.60
CA LEU A 87 23.99 -21.52 -32.28
C LEU A 87 25.17 -21.29 -33.25
N SER A 88 25.63 -22.35 -33.91
CA SER A 88 26.71 -22.27 -34.92
C SER A 88 26.24 -21.86 -36.31
N MET A 89 24.94 -21.59 -36.50
CA MET A 89 24.40 -21.13 -37.77
C MET A 89 24.76 -19.67 -38.05
N ALA A 90 24.70 -19.27 -39.33
CA ALA A 90 25.06 -17.92 -39.77
C ALA A 90 24.25 -16.80 -39.07
N ASP A 91 22.99 -17.09 -38.72
CA ASP A 91 22.15 -16.21 -37.92
C ASP A 91 21.72 -16.93 -36.64
N PRO A 92 22.30 -16.60 -35.47
CA PRO A 92 22.00 -17.27 -34.21
C PRO A 92 20.79 -16.68 -33.48
N ARG A 93 20.12 -15.65 -34.00
CA ARG A 93 19.04 -14.92 -33.29
C ARG A 93 17.87 -15.82 -32.90
N MET A 94 17.30 -16.57 -33.85
CA MET A 94 16.18 -17.48 -33.58
C MET A 94 16.57 -18.67 -32.67
N PRO A 95 17.73 -19.34 -32.87
CA PRO A 95 18.25 -20.31 -31.92
C PRO A 95 18.41 -19.77 -30.50
N LEU A 96 18.99 -18.58 -30.33
CA LEU A 96 19.16 -17.91 -29.03
C LEU A 96 17.81 -17.56 -28.39
N PHE A 97 16.83 -17.12 -29.18
CA PHE A 97 15.46 -16.88 -28.70
C PHE A 97 14.81 -18.17 -28.17
N LEU A 98 14.93 -19.28 -28.89
CA LEU A 98 14.41 -20.58 -28.45
C LEU A 98 15.08 -21.05 -27.16
N VAL A 99 16.41 -20.92 -27.04
CA VAL A 99 17.14 -21.19 -25.80
C VAL A 99 16.61 -20.30 -24.67
N ALA A 100 16.45 -18.99 -24.89
CA ALA A 100 15.98 -18.07 -23.87
C ALA A 100 14.58 -18.42 -23.34
N VAL A 101 13.63 -18.70 -24.25
CA VAL A 101 12.25 -19.05 -23.90
C VAL A 101 12.17 -20.40 -23.17
N THR A 102 12.84 -21.42 -23.70
CA THR A 102 12.82 -22.75 -23.09
C THR A 102 13.53 -22.78 -21.74
N LEU A 103 14.63 -22.01 -21.58
CA LEU A 103 15.37 -21.91 -20.32
C LEU A 103 14.49 -21.29 -19.25
N PHE A 104 13.81 -20.18 -19.59
CA PHE A 104 12.90 -19.49 -18.68
C PHE A 104 11.86 -20.46 -18.10
N HIS A 105 11.06 -21.12 -18.94
CA HIS A 105 10.02 -22.03 -18.47
C HIS A 105 10.57 -23.26 -17.74
N ALA A 106 11.70 -23.81 -18.19
CA ALA A 106 12.34 -24.92 -17.51
C ALA A 106 12.80 -24.51 -16.10
N THR A 107 13.34 -23.30 -15.92
CA THR A 107 13.76 -22.81 -14.60
C THR A 107 12.60 -22.48 -13.67
N GLU A 108 11.50 -21.92 -14.18
CA GLU A 108 10.28 -21.66 -13.40
C GLU A 108 9.67 -22.96 -12.88
N PHE A 109 9.56 -23.95 -13.76
CA PHE A 109 9.06 -25.27 -13.39
C PHE A 109 10.00 -25.97 -12.39
N ALA A 110 11.31 -25.92 -12.63
CA ALA A 110 12.29 -26.49 -11.70
C ALA A 110 12.21 -25.82 -10.32
N PHE A 111 12.05 -24.50 -10.25
CA PHE A 111 11.84 -23.80 -8.98
C PHE A 111 10.56 -24.27 -8.27
N SER A 112 9.44 -24.38 -8.99
CA SER A 112 8.18 -24.89 -8.44
C SER A 112 8.35 -26.31 -7.87
N VAL A 113 9.04 -27.19 -8.59
CA VAL A 113 9.35 -28.56 -8.15
C VAL A 113 10.22 -28.58 -6.88
N LEU A 114 11.21 -27.67 -6.78
CA LEU A 114 12.18 -27.64 -5.68
C LEU A 114 11.64 -26.96 -4.41
N CYS A 115 10.85 -25.89 -4.56
CA CYS A 115 10.39 -25.06 -3.45
C CYS A 115 8.91 -25.26 -3.09
N HIS A 116 8.09 -25.78 -4.01
CA HIS A 116 6.63 -25.93 -3.84
C HIS A 116 6.17 -27.35 -4.21
N SER A 117 6.71 -28.36 -3.52
CA SER A 117 6.50 -29.78 -3.83
C SER A 117 5.14 -30.36 -3.43
N LYS A 118 4.23 -29.58 -2.84
CA LYS A 118 2.94 -30.07 -2.34
C LYS A 118 1.87 -30.17 -3.45
N THR A 119 1.94 -29.32 -4.47
CA THR A 119 1.00 -29.28 -5.60
C THR A 119 1.73 -28.87 -6.89
N ILE A 120 2.10 -29.87 -7.70
CA ILE A 120 2.77 -29.64 -9.00
C ILE A 120 1.75 -29.87 -10.12
N GLU A 121 1.44 -28.80 -10.83
CA GLU A 121 0.42 -28.77 -11.89
C GLU A 121 0.97 -28.11 -13.16
N PHE A 122 0.24 -28.23 -14.27
CA PHE A 122 0.66 -27.68 -15.56
C PHE A 122 0.88 -26.15 -15.51
N ARG A 123 0.08 -25.43 -14.72
CA ARG A 123 0.23 -23.97 -14.52
C ARG A 123 1.62 -23.54 -14.04
N CYS A 124 2.37 -24.43 -13.35
CA CYS A 124 3.73 -24.15 -12.87
C CYS A 124 4.74 -23.91 -14.00
N PHE A 125 4.44 -24.32 -15.24
CA PHE A 125 5.29 -24.00 -16.40
C PHE A 125 5.14 -22.55 -16.87
N LEU A 126 4.07 -21.84 -16.48
CA LEU A 126 3.75 -20.50 -16.97
C LEU A 126 3.61 -20.41 -18.51
N LEU A 127 3.22 -21.51 -19.16
CA LEU A 127 3.04 -21.58 -20.62
C LEU A 127 1.67 -21.09 -21.10
N ALA A 128 0.66 -21.04 -20.23
CA ALA A 128 -0.69 -20.62 -20.55
C ALA A 128 -1.29 -19.75 -19.40
N PRO A 129 -0.77 -18.54 -19.13
CA PRO A 129 -1.39 -17.68 -18.13
C PRO A 129 -2.81 -17.27 -18.56
N VAL A 130 -3.79 -17.57 -17.70
CA VAL A 130 -5.19 -17.14 -17.82
C VAL A 130 -5.31 -15.66 -17.39
N PRO A 131 -6.12 -14.82 -18.08
CA PRO A 131 -6.99 -15.15 -19.22
C PRO A 131 -6.38 -14.84 -20.60
N ALA A 132 -6.89 -15.54 -21.63
CA ALA A 132 -6.83 -15.18 -23.06
C ALA A 132 -5.58 -15.57 -23.90
N ALA A 133 -4.81 -16.61 -23.54
CA ALA A 133 -3.69 -17.11 -24.36
C ALA A 133 -2.63 -16.04 -24.72
N GLY A 134 -2.56 -14.95 -23.95
CA GLY A 134 -1.78 -13.76 -24.28
C GLY A 134 -0.28 -14.04 -24.44
N TYR A 135 0.24 -14.98 -23.66
CA TYR A 135 1.63 -15.43 -23.79
C TYR A 135 1.91 -16.10 -25.14
N SER A 136 1.07 -17.06 -25.52
CA SER A 136 1.21 -17.76 -26.80
C SER A 136 1.04 -16.82 -27.99
N ILE A 137 0.11 -15.85 -27.90
CA ILE A 137 -0.04 -14.79 -28.91
C ILE A 137 1.25 -13.98 -29.04
N ALA A 138 1.87 -13.59 -27.91
CA ALA A 138 3.10 -12.83 -27.91
C ALA A 138 4.25 -13.62 -28.58
N ILE A 139 4.45 -14.89 -28.22
CA ILE A 139 5.50 -15.74 -28.81
C ILE A 139 5.28 -15.97 -30.30
N VAL A 140 4.04 -16.23 -30.72
CA VAL A 140 3.69 -16.36 -32.14
C VAL A 140 3.96 -15.05 -32.88
N ALA A 141 3.58 -13.90 -32.32
CA ALA A 141 3.85 -12.59 -32.91
C ALA A 141 5.35 -12.32 -33.07
N ALA A 142 6.16 -12.65 -32.06
CA ALA A 142 7.61 -12.50 -32.11
C ALA A 142 8.26 -13.35 -33.22
N ILE A 143 7.82 -14.62 -33.35
CA ILE A 143 8.29 -15.52 -34.41
C ILE A 143 7.84 -15.02 -35.79
N CYS A 144 6.58 -14.61 -35.92
CA CYS A 144 6.02 -14.10 -37.17
C CYS A 144 6.72 -12.83 -37.64
N GLU A 145 6.91 -11.83 -36.76
CA GLU A 145 7.59 -10.58 -37.11
C GLU A 145 9.03 -10.85 -37.56
N PHE A 146 9.77 -11.71 -36.87
CA PHE A 146 11.13 -12.08 -37.25
C PHE A 146 11.19 -12.62 -38.68
N TRP A 147 10.35 -13.62 -39.01
CA TRP A 147 10.35 -14.20 -40.36
C TRP A 147 9.80 -13.28 -41.43
N LEU A 148 8.79 -12.46 -41.12
CA LEU A 148 8.27 -11.45 -42.04
C LEU A 148 9.32 -10.38 -42.35
N TRP A 149 10.07 -9.94 -41.34
CA TRP A 149 11.16 -8.99 -41.50
C TRP A 149 12.28 -9.54 -42.40
N GLN A 150 12.65 -10.81 -42.17
CA GLN A 150 13.63 -11.51 -43.01
C GLN A 150 13.10 -11.73 -44.45
N ALA A 151 11.83 -12.10 -44.61
CA ALA A 151 11.20 -12.30 -45.92
C ALA A 151 11.04 -11.00 -46.71
N ALA A 152 10.83 -9.87 -46.02
CA ALA A 152 10.76 -8.54 -46.63
C ALA A 152 12.12 -8.02 -47.13
N GLY A 153 13.23 -8.72 -46.83
CA GLY A 153 14.57 -8.36 -47.29
C GLY A 153 15.13 -7.06 -46.66
N ILE A 154 14.59 -6.64 -45.52
CA ILE A 154 15.02 -5.41 -44.84
C ILE A 154 16.31 -5.70 -44.06
N THR A 155 17.46 -5.25 -44.59
CA THR A 155 18.77 -5.50 -43.99
C THR A 155 19.32 -4.28 -43.26
N LEU A 156 19.76 -4.49 -42.02
CA LEU A 156 20.56 -3.52 -41.26
C LEU A 156 22.06 -3.81 -41.44
N PRO A 157 22.96 -2.83 -41.19
CA PRO A 157 24.40 -3.06 -41.21
C PRO A 157 24.80 -4.19 -40.26
N GLY A 158 25.66 -5.13 -40.69
CA GLY A 158 26.01 -6.32 -39.91
C GLY A 158 26.61 -6.03 -38.54
N VAL A 159 27.36 -4.93 -38.40
CA VAL A 159 27.90 -4.47 -37.10
C VAL A 159 26.78 -4.07 -36.14
N LEU A 160 25.74 -3.40 -36.63
CA LEU A 160 24.58 -3.02 -35.84
C LEU A 160 23.76 -4.25 -35.43
N VAL A 161 23.55 -5.19 -36.36
CA VAL A 161 22.87 -6.46 -36.07
C VAL A 161 23.62 -7.24 -34.98
N GLY A 162 24.93 -7.43 -35.13
CA GLY A 162 25.74 -8.10 -34.13
C GLY A 162 25.72 -7.40 -32.77
N GLY A 163 25.84 -6.07 -32.75
CA GLY A 163 25.79 -5.26 -31.53
C GLY A 163 24.45 -5.36 -30.79
N LEU A 164 23.32 -5.25 -31.52
CA LEU A 164 21.97 -5.36 -30.96
C LEU A 164 21.67 -6.77 -30.48
N THR A 165 22.09 -7.81 -31.22
CA THR A 165 21.91 -9.20 -30.79
C THR A 165 22.73 -9.52 -29.54
N LEU A 166 23.97 -9.04 -29.43
CA LEU A 166 24.79 -9.18 -28.22
C LEU A 166 24.20 -8.43 -27.03
N LEU A 167 23.72 -7.20 -27.24
CA LEU A 167 23.04 -6.41 -26.22
C LEU A 167 21.77 -7.14 -25.74
N GLY A 168 20.93 -7.60 -26.66
CA GLY A 168 19.72 -8.36 -26.37
C GLY A 168 20.03 -9.63 -25.59
N ALA A 169 21.00 -10.43 -26.03
CA ALA A 169 21.42 -11.64 -25.32
C ALA A 169 21.95 -11.36 -23.91
N GLY A 170 22.75 -10.29 -23.73
CA GLY A 170 23.23 -9.86 -22.43
C GLY A 170 22.10 -9.45 -21.49
N LEU A 171 21.13 -8.68 -21.97
CA LEU A 171 19.98 -8.24 -21.18
C LEU A 171 18.99 -9.37 -20.88
N VAL A 172 18.80 -10.32 -21.81
CA VAL A 172 18.03 -11.56 -21.56
C VAL A 172 18.67 -12.36 -20.42
N LEU A 173 19.99 -12.55 -20.45
CA LEU A 173 20.71 -13.26 -19.39
C LEU A 173 20.63 -12.52 -18.05
N ALA A 174 20.75 -11.20 -18.05
CA ALA A 174 20.63 -10.38 -16.85
C ALA A 174 19.23 -10.47 -16.23
N GLY A 175 18.16 -10.34 -17.06
CA GLY A 175 16.78 -10.47 -16.61
C GLY A 175 16.45 -11.86 -16.07
N TRP A 176 16.87 -12.91 -16.77
CA TRP A 176 16.73 -14.30 -16.30
C TRP A 176 17.48 -14.55 -14.99
N SER A 177 18.71 -14.05 -14.86
CA SER A 177 19.52 -14.21 -13.64
C SER A 177 18.88 -13.49 -12.45
N LEU A 178 18.43 -12.24 -12.63
CA LEU A 178 17.77 -11.46 -11.59
C LEU A 178 16.48 -12.13 -11.13
N ARG A 179 15.68 -12.63 -12.07
CA ARG A 179 14.43 -13.35 -11.76
C ARG A 179 14.71 -14.65 -11.01
N THR A 180 15.66 -15.45 -11.49
CA THR A 180 16.03 -16.72 -10.86
C THR A 180 16.56 -16.46 -9.43
N ALA A 181 17.43 -15.47 -9.25
CA ALA A 181 17.91 -15.07 -7.93
C ALA A 181 16.77 -14.62 -7.00
N ALA A 182 15.79 -13.87 -7.51
CA ALA A 182 14.62 -13.44 -6.74
C ALA A 182 13.75 -14.61 -6.28
N LEU A 183 13.52 -15.60 -7.16
CA LEU A 183 12.78 -16.82 -6.80
C LEU A 183 13.52 -17.60 -5.71
N PHE A 184 14.80 -17.89 -5.91
CA PHE A 184 15.59 -18.68 -4.96
C PHE A 184 15.92 -17.96 -3.64
N THR A 185 15.90 -16.62 -3.62
CA THR A 185 16.05 -15.84 -2.39
C THR A 185 14.74 -15.81 -1.60
N ALA A 186 13.59 -15.76 -2.27
CA ALA A 186 12.29 -15.82 -1.58
C ALA A 186 11.88 -17.24 -1.15
N ARG A 187 12.27 -18.28 -1.91
CA ARG A 187 11.93 -19.69 -1.68
C ARG A 187 10.43 -19.89 -1.43
N SER A 188 10.07 -20.45 -0.27
CA SER A 188 8.70 -20.75 0.13
C SER A 188 7.85 -19.50 0.42
N ASN A 189 8.45 -18.30 0.44
CA ASN A 189 7.72 -17.04 0.60
C ASN A 189 7.23 -16.47 -0.75
N PHE A 190 7.53 -17.14 -1.87
CA PHE A 190 7.11 -16.71 -3.20
C PHE A 190 6.13 -17.69 -3.81
N THR A 191 4.97 -17.22 -4.26
CA THR A 191 4.00 -18.02 -4.99
C THR A 191 3.82 -17.47 -6.41
N HIS A 192 3.73 -18.34 -7.41
CA HIS A 192 3.49 -17.94 -8.81
C HIS A 192 2.05 -17.44 -9.06
N ILE A 193 1.15 -17.72 -8.12
CA ILE A 193 -0.24 -17.27 -8.14
C ILE A 193 -0.32 -16.00 -7.31
N VAL A 194 -1.05 -15.01 -7.81
CA VAL A 194 -1.35 -13.81 -7.01
C VAL A 194 -2.16 -14.25 -5.80
N ALA A 195 -1.53 -14.23 -4.63
CA ALA A 195 -2.20 -14.50 -3.37
C ALA A 195 -3.05 -13.28 -3.01
N HIS A 196 -4.37 -13.49 -2.91
CA HIS A 196 -5.30 -12.45 -2.48
C HIS A 196 -5.26 -12.22 -0.96
N TYR A 197 -4.70 -13.16 -0.21
CA TYR A 197 -4.57 -13.10 1.24
C TYR A 197 -3.15 -13.50 1.65
N LYS A 198 -2.59 -12.83 2.66
CA LYS A 198 -1.27 -13.12 3.20
C LYS A 198 -1.31 -14.47 3.94
N ASP A 199 -0.51 -15.43 3.48
CA ASP A 199 -0.30 -16.68 4.21
C ASP A 199 0.49 -16.39 5.51
N PRO A 200 0.04 -16.86 6.69
CA PRO A 200 0.74 -16.64 7.96
C PRO A 200 2.19 -17.14 7.98
N SER A 201 2.53 -18.09 7.10
CA SER A 201 3.88 -18.61 6.94
C SER A 201 4.80 -17.74 6.07
N HIS A 202 4.25 -16.80 5.28
CA HIS A 202 5.03 -15.88 4.46
C HIS A 202 5.64 -14.75 5.30
N ARG A 203 6.97 -14.67 5.32
CA ARG A 203 7.75 -13.58 5.93
C ARG A 203 8.34 -12.66 4.86
N LEU A 204 8.48 -11.38 5.19
CA LEU A 204 9.07 -10.40 4.27
C LEU A 204 10.57 -10.67 4.08
N VAL A 205 10.99 -10.89 2.85
CA VAL A 205 12.39 -11.15 2.50
C VAL A 205 13.07 -9.85 2.09
N GLN A 206 14.10 -9.43 2.84
CA GLN A 206 14.82 -8.16 2.62
C GLN A 206 16.30 -8.33 2.23
N HIS A 207 16.83 -9.55 2.26
CA HIS A 207 18.23 -9.83 1.94
C HIS A 207 18.41 -10.26 0.48
N GLY A 208 19.67 -10.33 0.02
CA GLY A 208 20.00 -10.68 -1.36
C GLY A 208 19.49 -9.63 -2.36
N VAL A 209 18.91 -10.06 -3.47
CA VAL A 209 18.40 -9.17 -4.52
C VAL A 209 17.23 -8.28 -4.08
N TYR A 210 16.54 -8.65 -3.00
CA TYR A 210 15.46 -7.85 -2.41
C TYR A 210 15.97 -6.62 -1.64
N GLY A 211 17.27 -6.56 -1.34
CA GLY A 211 17.91 -5.36 -0.80
C GLY A 211 18.16 -4.27 -1.85
N TRP A 212 18.16 -4.62 -3.14
CA TRP A 212 18.38 -3.67 -4.25
C TRP A 212 17.08 -3.07 -4.79
N CYS A 213 16.00 -3.86 -4.79
CA CYS A 213 14.70 -3.50 -5.32
C CYS A 213 13.62 -4.28 -4.56
N ARG A 214 12.44 -3.69 -4.35
CA ARG A 214 11.31 -4.37 -3.68
C ARG A 214 10.73 -5.53 -4.50
N HIS A 215 10.83 -5.49 -5.82
CA HIS A 215 10.25 -6.50 -6.72
C HIS A 215 11.24 -6.99 -7.79
N PRO A 216 12.39 -7.60 -7.40
CA PRO A 216 13.43 -8.00 -8.34
C PRO A 216 12.95 -9.09 -9.31
N GLY A 217 12.02 -9.95 -8.91
CA GLY A 217 11.42 -10.97 -9.78
C GLY A 217 10.56 -10.41 -10.92
N TYR A 218 9.85 -9.31 -10.67
CA TYR A 218 9.07 -8.59 -11.69
C TYR A 218 9.98 -7.79 -12.61
N VAL A 219 10.97 -7.09 -12.05
CA VAL A 219 11.98 -6.37 -12.84
C VAL A 219 12.75 -7.33 -13.75
N GLY A 220 13.15 -8.50 -13.23
CA GLY A 220 13.83 -9.54 -14.00
C GLY A 220 12.97 -10.09 -15.14
N TRP A 221 11.68 -10.32 -14.90
CA TRP A 221 10.73 -10.75 -15.95
C TRP A 221 10.52 -9.69 -17.02
N PHE A 222 10.30 -8.43 -16.62
CA PHE A 222 10.14 -7.31 -17.55
C PHE A 222 11.36 -7.19 -18.44
N LEU A 223 12.55 -7.12 -17.83
CA LEU A 223 13.82 -7.01 -18.55
C LEU A 223 14.02 -8.19 -19.50
N TRP A 224 13.79 -9.42 -19.03
CA TRP A 224 13.89 -10.62 -19.87
C TRP A 224 12.94 -10.56 -21.07
N SER A 225 11.65 -10.27 -20.84
CA SER A 225 10.62 -10.29 -21.88
C SER A 225 10.90 -9.30 -23.01
N VAL A 226 11.19 -8.03 -22.70
CA VAL A 226 11.50 -7.00 -23.71
C VAL A 226 12.81 -7.30 -24.43
N SER A 227 13.82 -7.80 -23.71
CA SER A 227 15.14 -8.08 -24.29
C SER A 227 15.11 -9.23 -25.30
N THR A 228 14.18 -10.18 -25.19
CA THR A 228 13.99 -11.21 -26.24
C THR A 228 13.63 -10.59 -27.59
N GLN A 229 12.94 -9.45 -27.62
CA GLN A 229 12.57 -8.75 -28.84
C GLN A 229 13.71 -7.91 -29.40
N ILE A 230 14.56 -7.34 -28.51
CA ILE A 230 15.83 -6.70 -28.90
C ILE A 230 16.77 -7.74 -29.53
N LEU A 231 16.84 -8.94 -28.96
CA LEU A 231 17.65 -10.05 -29.48
C LEU A 231 17.24 -10.46 -30.89
N LEU A 232 15.93 -10.54 -31.16
CA LEU A 232 15.37 -10.82 -32.49
C LEU A 232 15.46 -9.62 -33.44
N ILE A 233 15.59 -8.40 -32.89
CA ILE A 233 15.50 -7.12 -33.61
C ILE A 233 14.10 -6.96 -34.23
N ASN A 234 13.06 -7.19 -33.41
CA ASN A 234 11.66 -7.05 -33.78
C ASN A 234 11.13 -5.66 -33.39
N PRO A 235 11.11 -4.66 -34.28
CA PRO A 235 10.74 -3.29 -33.92
C PRO A 235 9.32 -3.16 -33.34
N VAL A 236 8.32 -3.83 -33.92
CA VAL A 236 6.93 -3.75 -33.46
C VAL A 236 6.77 -4.48 -32.14
N CYS A 237 7.27 -5.70 -32.02
CA CYS A 237 7.18 -6.46 -30.77
C CYS A 237 7.97 -5.82 -29.63
N ILE A 238 9.06 -5.07 -29.86
CA ILE A 238 9.72 -4.29 -28.79
C ILE A 238 8.72 -3.32 -28.14
N PHE A 239 7.96 -2.56 -28.94
CA PHE A 239 6.96 -1.63 -28.41
C PHE A 239 5.79 -2.37 -27.75
N CYS A 240 5.26 -3.42 -28.41
CA CYS A 240 4.13 -4.18 -27.87
C CYS A 240 4.47 -4.90 -26.56
N TYR A 241 5.62 -5.59 -26.48
CA TYR A 241 6.08 -6.25 -25.25
C TYR A 241 6.31 -5.23 -24.14
N SER A 242 6.97 -4.10 -24.44
CA SER A 242 7.20 -3.06 -23.44
C SER A 242 5.89 -2.50 -22.89
N TRP A 243 4.93 -2.19 -23.77
CA TRP A 243 3.64 -1.64 -23.39
C TRP A 243 2.79 -2.64 -22.59
N VAL A 244 2.65 -3.87 -23.07
CA VAL A 244 1.83 -4.90 -22.42
C VAL A 244 2.43 -5.28 -21.06
N SER A 245 3.74 -5.52 -20.99
CA SER A 245 4.42 -5.84 -19.73
C SER A 245 4.33 -4.68 -18.73
N PHE A 246 4.41 -3.42 -19.18
CA PHE A 246 4.22 -2.26 -18.30
C PHE A 246 2.78 -2.12 -17.80
N ARG A 247 1.79 -2.28 -18.70
CA ARG A 247 0.36 -2.20 -18.34
C ARG A 247 -0.05 -3.30 -17.37
N PHE A 248 0.51 -4.51 -17.50
CA PHE A 248 0.28 -5.61 -16.56
C PHE A 248 0.61 -5.18 -15.12
N PHE A 249 1.74 -4.50 -14.89
CA PHE A 249 2.12 -4.02 -13.56
C PHE A 249 1.34 -2.78 -13.11
N ALA A 250 0.97 -1.90 -14.03
CA ALA A 250 0.20 -0.70 -13.69
C ALA A 250 -1.23 -1.00 -13.18
N VAL A 251 -1.81 -2.13 -13.58
CA VAL A 251 -3.17 -2.54 -13.18
C VAL A 251 -3.20 -3.38 -11.89
N ALA A 252 -2.06 -3.92 -11.45
CA ALA A 252 -2.00 -4.88 -10.34
C ALA A 252 -2.04 -4.27 -8.92
N GLN A 253 -2.40 -2.99 -8.76
CA GLN A 253 -2.62 -2.42 -7.42
C GLN A 253 -4.04 -2.74 -6.95
N PRO A 254 -4.22 -3.36 -5.76
CA PRO A 254 -5.55 -3.58 -5.21
C PRO A 254 -6.24 -2.23 -4.93
N PRO A 255 -7.56 -2.12 -5.15
CA PRO A 255 -8.34 -0.91 -4.81
C PRO A 255 -8.32 -0.57 -3.30
N ASP A 256 -7.82 -1.47 -2.46
CA ASP A 256 -7.76 -1.33 -0.99
C ASP A 256 -6.40 -0.83 -0.48
N ALA A 257 -5.47 -0.45 -1.36
CA ALA A 257 -4.27 0.24 -0.93
C ALA A 257 -4.68 1.62 -0.39
N VAL A 258 -4.86 1.70 0.94
CA VAL A 258 -5.00 2.94 1.71
C VAL A 258 -4.12 3.99 1.06
N SER A 259 -4.71 5.09 0.60
CA SER A 259 -3.94 6.17 -0.02
C SER A 259 -3.13 6.86 1.08
N GLU A 260 -2.06 6.21 1.53
CA GLU A 260 -1.14 6.79 2.49
C GLU A 260 -0.42 7.94 1.79
N MET A 261 -0.47 9.11 2.42
CA MET A 261 0.36 10.23 2.00
C MET A 261 1.81 9.74 2.03
N ARG A 262 2.46 9.81 0.87
CA ARG A 262 3.80 9.26 0.73
C ARG A 262 4.80 10.08 1.54
N TYR A 263 5.28 9.51 2.64
CA TYR A 263 6.41 10.05 3.36
C TYR A 263 7.69 9.82 2.55
N TYR A 264 8.45 10.89 2.30
CA TYR A 264 9.73 10.81 1.61
C TYR A 264 10.84 11.29 2.52
N GLU A 265 11.94 10.53 2.56
CA GLU A 265 13.17 10.96 3.22
C GLU A 265 14.01 11.74 2.21
N SER A 266 14.14 13.04 2.44
CA SER A 266 14.97 13.92 1.59
C SER A 266 16.47 13.63 1.74
N GLY A 267 16.91 12.94 2.80
CA GLY A 267 18.32 12.87 3.16
C GLY A 267 18.90 14.27 3.42
N ARG A 268 20.24 14.40 3.49
CA ARG A 268 20.88 15.69 3.81
C ARG A 268 20.70 16.78 2.75
N TRP A 269 20.55 16.38 1.49
CA TRP A 269 20.57 17.31 0.34
C TRP A 269 19.34 17.23 -0.58
N GLY A 270 18.43 16.27 -0.38
CA GLY A 270 17.24 16.12 -1.23
C GLY A 270 17.45 15.42 -2.57
N PHE A 271 18.69 15.16 -3.01
CA PHE A 271 18.94 14.64 -4.36
C PHE A 271 18.34 13.27 -4.64
N SER A 272 18.13 12.44 -3.62
CA SER A 272 17.42 11.15 -3.76
C SER A 272 16.01 11.31 -4.32
N LEU A 273 15.36 12.45 -4.07
CA LEU A 273 14.01 12.75 -4.54
C LEU A 273 13.95 12.96 -6.06
N LEU A 274 15.03 13.43 -6.68
CA LEU A 274 15.10 13.64 -8.13
C LEU A 274 14.95 12.33 -8.92
N LEU A 275 15.33 11.20 -8.31
CA LEU A 275 15.24 9.87 -8.92
C LEU A 275 13.90 9.17 -8.60
N GLY A 276 13.03 9.79 -7.80
CA GLY A 276 11.71 9.27 -7.47
C GLY A 276 10.74 9.43 -8.64
N LEU A 277 10.36 8.32 -9.28
CA LEU A 277 9.43 8.34 -10.43
C LEU A 277 7.97 8.11 -10.06
N SER A 278 7.68 7.40 -8.95
CA SER A 278 6.30 7.21 -8.49
C SER A 278 5.75 8.52 -7.93
N ALA A 279 4.49 8.86 -8.20
CA ALA A 279 3.85 10.13 -7.80
C ALA A 279 4.55 11.41 -8.32
N SER A 280 5.53 11.27 -9.22
CA SER A 280 6.24 12.40 -9.81
C SER A 280 5.56 12.87 -11.09
N VAL A 281 5.60 14.17 -11.34
CA VAL A 281 5.16 14.79 -12.60
C VAL A 281 6.18 14.62 -13.73
N LEU A 282 7.42 14.23 -13.38
CA LEU A 282 8.55 14.16 -14.31
C LEU A 282 8.31 13.24 -15.51
N PRO A 283 7.76 12.01 -15.37
CA PRO A 283 7.50 11.13 -16.53
C PRO A 283 6.53 11.75 -17.53
N ARG A 284 5.48 12.43 -17.05
CA ARG A 284 4.49 13.11 -17.90
C ARG A 284 5.13 14.31 -18.61
N ALA A 285 5.96 15.09 -17.91
CA ALA A 285 6.69 16.21 -18.51
C ALA A 285 7.74 15.75 -19.54
N LEU A 286 8.44 14.64 -19.29
CA LEU A 286 9.40 14.04 -20.24
C LEU A 286 8.74 13.63 -21.55
N ALA A 287 7.50 13.11 -21.50
CA ALA A 287 6.72 12.77 -22.69
C ALA A 287 6.43 13.99 -23.58
N MET A 288 6.42 15.20 -23.02
CA MET A 288 6.28 16.45 -23.77
C MET A 288 7.64 17.01 -24.21
N ALA A 289 8.66 16.92 -23.36
CA ALA A 289 9.97 17.52 -23.61
C ALA A 289 10.85 16.74 -24.61
N LEU A 290 10.83 15.40 -24.57
CA LEU A 290 11.67 14.58 -25.45
C LEU A 290 11.31 14.72 -26.94
N PRO A 291 10.02 14.63 -27.35
CA PRO A 291 9.66 14.85 -28.75
C PRO A 291 9.97 16.27 -29.21
N ASN A 292 9.81 17.26 -28.33
CA ASN A 292 10.16 18.64 -28.61
C ASN A 292 11.66 18.77 -28.93
N ALA A 293 12.53 18.21 -28.09
CA ALA A 293 13.98 18.23 -28.28
C ALA A 293 14.43 17.54 -29.58
N VAL A 294 13.82 16.40 -29.91
CA VAL A 294 14.09 15.66 -31.16
C VAL A 294 13.67 16.49 -32.37
N LEU A 295 12.49 17.13 -32.31
CA LEU A 295 12.02 18.02 -33.35
C LEU A 295 12.97 19.22 -33.54
N THR A 296 13.41 19.85 -32.45
CA THR A 296 14.40 20.93 -32.46
C THR A 296 15.71 20.49 -33.11
N TYR A 297 16.22 19.31 -32.74
CA TYR A 297 17.43 18.78 -33.36
C TYR A 297 17.26 18.61 -34.88
N GLY A 298 16.13 18.04 -35.32
CA GLY A 298 15.82 17.87 -36.74
C GLY A 298 15.72 19.21 -37.49
N VAL A 299 14.99 20.19 -36.93
CA VAL A 299 14.87 21.54 -37.52
C VAL A 299 16.22 22.25 -37.58
N SER A 300 17.04 22.14 -36.53
CA SER A 300 18.40 22.69 -36.51
C SER A 300 19.29 22.10 -37.60
N LEU A 301 19.20 20.79 -37.86
CA LEU A 301 19.96 20.16 -38.95
C LEU A 301 19.51 20.63 -40.32
N LEU A 302 18.20 20.78 -40.54
CA LEU A 302 17.66 21.31 -41.80
C LEU A 302 18.12 22.76 -42.03
N LEU A 303 18.02 23.61 -41.01
CA LEU A 303 18.47 25.00 -41.09
C LEU A 303 20.00 25.10 -41.28
N ALA A 304 20.78 24.22 -40.64
CA ALA A 304 22.23 24.18 -40.84
C ALA A 304 22.61 23.75 -42.26
N ALA A 305 21.88 22.80 -42.84
CA ALA A 305 22.09 22.35 -44.23
C ALA A 305 21.74 23.44 -45.26
N GLU A 306 20.74 24.28 -44.98
CA GLU A 306 20.40 25.44 -45.84
C GLU A 306 21.34 26.64 -45.63
N ALA A 307 21.91 26.80 -44.42
CA ALA A 307 22.79 27.92 -44.09
C ALA A 307 24.15 27.88 -44.82
N GLU A 308 24.58 26.71 -45.33
CA GLU A 308 25.76 26.61 -46.20
C GLU A 308 25.58 27.33 -47.57
N GLY A 309 24.37 27.83 -47.88
CA GLY A 309 24.07 28.55 -49.13
C GLY A 309 23.51 29.97 -49.01
N ALA A 310 23.25 30.49 -47.80
CA ALA A 310 22.57 31.78 -47.61
C ALA A 310 23.35 32.73 -46.69
N ALA A 311 24.04 33.71 -47.30
CA ALA A 311 24.62 34.83 -46.60
C ALA A 311 23.54 35.82 -46.12
N SER A 312 23.75 36.37 -44.92
CA SER A 312 22.99 37.44 -44.24
C SER A 312 21.49 37.18 -44.05
N ARG A 313 21.13 36.51 -42.94
CA ARG A 313 19.84 36.76 -42.27
C ARG A 313 19.96 38.08 -41.50
N ASP A 314 19.04 39.01 -41.74
CA ASP A 314 19.02 40.32 -41.11
C ASP A 314 18.93 40.21 -39.58
N ALA A 315 19.95 40.74 -38.88
CA ALA A 315 20.05 40.70 -37.42
C ALA A 315 18.85 41.35 -36.71
N GLU A 316 18.29 42.40 -37.31
CA GLU A 316 17.17 43.18 -36.75
C GLU A 316 15.84 42.39 -36.67
N ILE A 317 15.58 41.51 -37.64
CA ILE A 317 14.42 40.62 -37.62
C ILE A 317 14.58 39.56 -36.53
N THR A 318 15.80 39.07 -36.32
CA THR A 318 16.12 38.05 -35.32
C THR A 318 15.92 38.60 -33.90
N ASP A 319 16.41 39.81 -33.62
CA ASP A 319 16.24 40.47 -32.32
C ASP A 319 14.75 40.70 -31.98
N SER A 320 13.95 41.10 -32.97
CA SER A 320 12.51 41.30 -32.80
C SER A 320 11.76 40.01 -32.46
N ILE A 321 12.15 38.89 -33.09
CA ILE A 321 11.57 37.56 -32.84
C ILE A 321 11.95 37.07 -31.43
N VAL A 322 13.20 37.28 -31.01
CA VAL A 322 13.69 36.94 -29.67
C VAL A 322 12.90 37.70 -28.60
N LEU A 323 12.78 39.02 -28.74
CA LEU A 323 12.05 39.84 -27.78
C LEU A 323 10.58 39.41 -27.64
N LEU A 324 9.92 39.06 -28.75
CA LEU A 324 8.56 38.54 -28.74
C LEU A 324 8.46 37.20 -28.01
N ALA A 325 9.39 36.29 -28.28
CA ALA A 325 9.45 34.98 -27.62
C ALA A 325 9.72 35.09 -26.11
N GLU A 326 10.61 35.99 -25.70
CA GLU A 326 10.87 36.29 -24.28
C GLU A 326 9.64 36.86 -23.60
N THR A 327 8.98 37.84 -24.22
CA THR A 327 7.76 38.46 -23.69
C THR A 327 6.63 37.44 -23.54
N PHE A 328 6.43 36.61 -24.57
CA PHE A 328 5.43 35.54 -24.54
C PHE A 328 5.74 34.50 -23.45
N THR A 329 7.01 34.07 -23.34
CA THR A 329 7.43 33.09 -22.33
C THR A 329 7.29 33.65 -20.92
N ALA A 330 7.61 34.93 -20.70
CA ALA A 330 7.44 35.59 -19.42
C ALA A 330 5.97 35.67 -19.00
N VAL A 331 5.07 36.06 -19.92
CA VAL A 331 3.61 36.09 -19.67
C VAL A 331 3.08 34.69 -19.37
N MET A 332 3.53 33.68 -20.12
CA MET A 332 3.15 32.30 -19.87
C MET A 332 3.62 31.81 -18.49
N ILE A 333 4.89 32.05 -18.12
CA ILE A 333 5.42 31.69 -16.80
C ILE A 333 4.57 32.33 -15.71
N PHE A 334 4.24 33.62 -15.84
CA PHE A 334 3.37 34.31 -14.88
C PHE A 334 2.00 33.64 -14.74
N ILE A 335 1.35 33.26 -15.86
CA ILE A 335 0.05 32.56 -15.84
C ILE A 335 0.18 31.20 -15.15
N LEU A 336 1.24 30.44 -15.44
CA LEU A 336 1.44 29.10 -14.89
C LEU A 336 1.78 29.14 -13.40
N THR A 337 2.60 30.08 -12.94
CA THR A 337 2.93 30.23 -11.52
C THR A 337 1.76 30.77 -10.73
N ALA A 338 0.98 31.71 -11.27
CA ALA A 338 -0.27 32.15 -10.64
C ALA A 338 -1.28 31.00 -10.49
N ARG A 339 -1.40 30.14 -11.51
CA ARG A 339 -2.23 28.93 -11.42
C ARG A 339 -1.72 27.96 -10.34
N LEU A 340 -0.41 27.72 -10.31
CA LEU A 340 0.21 26.84 -9.30
C LEU A 340 -0.04 27.36 -7.88
N GLN A 341 0.07 28.67 -7.66
CA GLN A 341 -0.20 29.27 -6.35
C GLN A 341 -1.64 29.04 -5.89
N ILE A 342 -2.62 29.26 -6.77
CA ILE A 342 -4.04 29.03 -6.44
C ILE A 342 -4.30 27.54 -6.13
N ALA A 343 -3.68 26.63 -6.89
CA ALA A 343 -3.80 25.19 -6.64
C ALA A 343 -3.17 24.80 -5.29
N TYR A 344 -2.00 25.35 -4.97
CA TYR A 344 -1.33 25.16 -3.68
C TYR A 344 -2.18 25.65 -2.51
N ASP A 345 -2.78 26.84 -2.63
CA ASP A 345 -3.64 27.41 -1.59
C ASP A 345 -4.88 26.53 -1.35
N ARG A 346 -5.53 26.05 -2.43
CA ARG A 346 -6.66 25.10 -2.33
C ARG A 346 -6.27 23.81 -1.60
N TRP A 347 -5.09 23.27 -1.90
CA TRP A 347 -4.59 22.05 -1.27
C TRP A 347 -4.35 22.23 0.23
N TRP A 348 -3.65 23.30 0.61
CA TRP A 348 -3.36 23.60 2.01
C TRP A 348 -4.62 23.98 2.82
N GLU A 349 -5.52 24.76 2.20
CA GLU A 349 -6.78 25.17 2.81
C GLU A 349 -7.70 23.96 3.04
N GLY A 350 -7.83 23.06 2.06
CA GLY A 350 -8.60 21.82 2.18
C GLY A 350 -8.11 20.95 3.34
N GLY A 351 -6.80 20.70 3.43
CA GLY A 351 -6.21 19.93 4.52
C GLY A 351 -6.40 20.59 5.89
N THR A 352 -6.23 21.92 5.96
CA THR A 352 -6.42 22.70 7.19
C THR A 352 -7.87 22.63 7.69
N LEU A 353 -8.84 22.75 6.78
CA LEU A 353 -10.27 22.70 7.12
C LEU A 353 -10.69 21.32 7.64
N LEU A 354 -10.21 20.24 7.02
CA LEU A 354 -10.47 18.87 7.50
C LEU A 354 -9.84 18.61 8.88
N GLN A 355 -8.63 19.12 9.13
CA GLN A 355 -7.99 19.01 10.46
C GLN A 355 -8.71 19.83 11.53
N LYS A 356 -9.17 21.05 11.20
CA LYS A 356 -10.00 21.85 12.12
C LYS A 356 -11.32 21.16 12.43
N THR A 357 -11.97 20.57 11.42
CA THR A 357 -13.20 19.78 11.58
C THR A 357 -12.97 18.62 12.55
N ARG A 358 -11.92 17.82 12.32
CA ARG A 358 -11.50 16.73 13.21
C ARG A 358 -11.25 17.23 14.63
N GLY A 359 -10.51 18.32 14.80
CA GLY A 359 -10.16 18.88 16.11
C GLY A 359 -11.37 19.34 16.92
N GLU A 360 -12.27 20.12 16.32
CA GLU A 360 -13.49 20.61 16.98
C GLU A 360 -14.41 19.44 17.38
N TRP A 361 -14.61 18.46 16.51
CA TRP A 361 -15.42 17.28 16.79
C TRP A 361 -14.79 16.37 17.83
N PHE A 362 -13.48 16.17 17.80
CA PHE A 362 -12.77 15.41 18.83
C PHE A 362 -12.84 16.10 20.20
N ASN A 363 -12.73 17.42 20.27
CA ASN A 363 -12.87 18.18 21.51
C ASN A 363 -14.28 18.04 22.11
N ALA A 364 -15.32 18.12 21.28
CA ALA A 364 -16.70 17.89 21.69
C ALA A 364 -16.89 16.49 22.27
N TYR A 365 -16.37 15.47 21.58
CA TYR A 365 -16.38 14.08 22.03
C TYR A 365 -15.65 13.90 23.37
N SER A 366 -14.40 14.35 23.47
CA SER A 366 -13.59 14.29 24.69
C SER A 366 -14.28 14.93 25.89
N SER A 367 -14.90 16.10 25.68
CA SER A 367 -15.67 16.80 26.71
C SER A 367 -16.86 15.96 27.19
N LEU A 368 -17.64 15.36 26.28
CA LEU A 368 -18.79 14.52 26.64
C LEU A 368 -18.38 13.27 27.43
N ILE A 369 -17.24 12.67 27.08
CA ILE A 369 -16.67 11.54 27.83
C ILE A 369 -16.31 12.00 29.25
N ALA A 370 -15.57 13.10 29.39
CA ALA A 370 -15.15 13.64 30.69
C ALA A 370 -16.32 14.14 31.57
N PHE A 371 -17.41 14.58 30.97
CA PHE A 371 -18.62 15.09 31.65
C PHE A 371 -19.56 13.98 32.14
N SER A 372 -19.25 12.73 31.84
CA SER A 372 -20.09 11.60 32.23
C SER A 372 -20.04 11.32 33.73
N SER A 373 -21.13 10.81 34.28
CA SER A 373 -21.26 10.53 35.71
C SER A 373 -20.27 9.45 36.17
N GLY A 374 -19.54 9.71 37.25
CA GLY A 374 -18.71 8.69 37.94
C GLY A 374 -19.50 7.82 38.93
N LYS A 375 -20.84 7.88 38.91
CA LYS A 375 -21.69 7.09 39.81
C LYS A 375 -21.69 5.63 39.40
N VAL A 376 -21.37 4.75 40.35
CA VAL A 376 -21.27 3.29 40.12
C VAL A 376 -22.58 2.73 39.56
N GLU A 377 -23.74 3.21 40.03
CA GLU A 377 -25.05 2.77 39.54
C GLU A 377 -25.37 3.17 38.09
N LEU A 378 -24.68 4.16 37.53
CA LEU A 378 -24.86 4.63 36.15
C LEU A 378 -23.77 4.14 35.20
N GLN A 379 -22.72 3.48 35.70
CA GLN A 379 -21.52 3.15 34.93
C GLN A 379 -21.82 2.36 33.65
N ALA A 380 -22.71 1.36 33.72
CA ALA A 380 -23.09 0.57 32.55
C ALA A 380 -23.79 1.41 31.47
N LYS A 381 -24.63 2.38 31.87
CA LYS A 381 -25.31 3.29 30.95
C LYS A 381 -24.38 4.37 30.40
N VAL A 382 -23.38 4.78 31.18
CA VAL A 382 -22.30 5.68 30.74
C VAL A 382 -21.48 5.00 29.66
N GLU A 383 -21.10 3.73 29.87
CA GLU A 383 -20.38 2.92 28.89
C GLU A 383 -21.19 2.76 27.59
N GLU A 384 -22.47 2.39 27.67
CA GLU A 384 -23.36 2.31 26.51
C GLU A 384 -23.41 3.64 25.74
N PHE A 385 -23.51 4.77 26.45
CA PHE A 385 -23.49 6.11 25.85
C PHE A 385 -22.14 6.42 25.18
N HIS A 386 -21.01 6.11 25.81
CA HIS A 386 -19.67 6.31 25.24
C HIS A 386 -19.49 5.53 23.94
N HIS A 387 -19.90 4.25 23.92
CA HIS A 387 -19.83 3.42 22.72
C HIS A 387 -20.75 3.91 21.60
N LEU A 388 -21.98 4.33 21.93
CA LEU A 388 -22.89 4.95 20.94
C LEU A 388 -22.27 6.23 20.36
N LEU A 389 -21.75 7.09 21.23
CA LEU A 389 -21.16 8.37 20.83
C LEU A 389 -19.95 8.16 19.93
N ALA A 390 -19.03 7.25 20.27
CA ALA A 390 -17.85 6.95 19.44
C ALA A 390 -18.24 6.50 18.01
N ARG A 391 -19.26 5.64 17.89
CA ARG A 391 -19.77 5.16 16.60
C ARG A 391 -20.41 6.28 15.79
N LEU A 392 -21.25 7.10 16.41
CA LEU A 392 -21.87 8.24 15.74
C LEU A 392 -20.83 9.28 15.29
N MET A 393 -19.78 9.53 16.09
CA MET A 393 -18.68 10.41 15.71
C MET A 393 -17.88 9.85 14.54
N SER A 394 -17.55 8.55 14.57
CA SER A 394 -16.88 7.86 13.45
C SER A 394 -17.70 7.95 12.16
N LEU A 395 -19.01 7.68 12.25
CA LEU A 395 -19.93 7.78 11.12
C LEU A 395 -20.07 9.24 10.61
N LEU A 396 -20.14 10.22 11.51
CA LEU A 396 -20.18 11.64 11.16
C LEU A 396 -18.94 12.06 10.36
N TYR A 397 -17.75 11.64 10.81
CA TYR A 397 -16.51 11.97 10.11
C TYR A 397 -16.36 11.24 8.79
N CYS A 398 -16.84 9.99 8.69
CA CYS A 398 -16.96 9.29 7.42
C CYS A 398 -17.82 10.05 6.41
N CYS A 399 -19.05 10.42 6.80
CA CYS A 399 -19.94 11.19 5.91
C CYS A 399 -19.33 12.53 5.50
N ALA A 400 -18.62 13.20 6.42
CA ALA A 400 -17.90 14.42 6.13
C ALA A 400 -16.81 14.25 5.05
N LEU A 401 -16.02 13.18 5.14
CA LEU A 401 -15.00 12.87 4.12
C LEU A 401 -15.63 12.45 2.78
N GLN A 402 -16.71 11.68 2.81
CA GLN A 402 -17.46 11.30 1.60
C GLN A 402 -18.03 12.52 0.89
N GLN A 403 -18.51 13.51 1.63
CA GLN A 403 -19.11 14.72 1.06
C GLN A 403 -18.10 15.59 0.28
N VAL A 404 -16.82 15.57 0.65
CA VAL A 404 -15.77 16.32 -0.06
C VAL A 404 -15.04 15.47 -1.10
N SER A 405 -15.26 14.16 -1.11
CA SER A 405 -14.65 13.23 -2.05
C SER A 405 -15.40 13.22 -3.38
N PRO A 406 -14.71 13.16 -4.53
CA PRO A 406 -15.34 13.14 -5.85
C PRO A 406 -15.95 11.78 -6.21
N SER A 407 -15.61 10.71 -5.47
CA SER A 407 -16.04 9.33 -5.70
C SER A 407 -16.84 8.81 -4.50
N ASP A 408 -17.69 7.81 -4.70
CA ASP A 408 -18.38 7.07 -3.62
C ASP A 408 -17.38 6.20 -2.84
N ARG A 409 -16.40 6.85 -2.21
CA ARG A 409 -15.29 6.22 -1.50
C ARG A 409 -15.81 5.58 -0.21
N ALA A 410 -15.49 4.30 -0.05
CA ALA A 410 -15.81 3.56 1.16
C ALA A 410 -14.73 3.82 2.21
N PHE A 411 -15.09 4.44 3.33
CA PHE A 411 -14.18 4.64 4.45
C PHE A 411 -14.47 3.66 5.59
N ASN A 412 -13.41 3.22 6.27
CA ASN A 412 -13.52 2.32 7.41
C ASN A 412 -14.04 3.05 8.64
N ILE A 413 -15.26 2.72 9.08
CA ILE A 413 -15.89 3.24 10.31
C ILE A 413 -15.82 2.23 11.45
N LEU A 414 -15.97 2.72 12.68
CA LEU A 414 -16.21 1.86 13.83
C LEU A 414 -17.54 1.11 13.64
N ASN A 415 -17.56 -0.21 13.90
CA ASN A 415 -18.71 -1.06 13.63
C ASN A 415 -19.99 -0.44 14.26
N PRO A 416 -20.98 -0.07 13.43
CA PRO A 416 -22.10 0.71 13.91
C PRO A 416 -23.11 -0.19 14.66
N CYS A 417 -23.11 -1.52 14.43
CA CYS A 417 -23.96 -2.49 15.15
C CYS A 417 -23.50 -2.76 16.59
N GLY A 418 -22.32 -2.25 16.98
CA GLY A 418 -21.75 -2.43 18.31
C GLY A 418 -20.26 -2.70 18.22
N LEU A 419 -19.50 -2.21 19.20
CA LEU A 419 -18.27 -2.88 19.58
C LEU A 419 -18.74 -4.05 20.42
N GLU A 420 -19.01 -5.19 19.77
CA GLU A 420 -18.93 -6.44 20.51
C GLU A 420 -17.54 -6.47 21.15
N LYS A 421 -17.41 -7.10 22.33
CA LYS A 421 -16.09 -7.48 22.85
C LYS A 421 -15.27 -8.31 21.84
N GLU A 422 -15.88 -8.69 20.72
CA GLU A 422 -15.39 -9.49 19.61
C GLU A 422 -15.57 -8.78 18.25
N THR A 423 -15.17 -7.50 18.10
CA THR A 423 -14.98 -6.97 16.73
C THR A 423 -13.82 -7.71 16.07
N ASP A 424 -14.07 -8.37 14.93
CA ASP A 424 -13.27 -9.43 14.28
C ASP A 424 -11.73 -9.35 14.42
N LEU A 425 -11.17 -10.39 15.04
CA LEU A 425 -9.85 -10.93 14.67
C LEU A 425 -10.06 -12.34 14.11
N SER A 426 -10.71 -12.49 12.96
CA SER A 426 -10.94 -13.77 12.26
C SER A 426 -11.90 -14.77 12.93
N ASN A 427 -12.45 -15.70 12.12
CA ASN A 427 -13.38 -16.76 12.54
C ASN A 427 -12.83 -17.60 13.69
N PHE A 428 -13.34 -17.43 14.91
CA PHE A 428 -13.10 -18.35 16.02
C PHE A 428 -14.31 -19.25 16.29
N THR A 429 -14.04 -20.48 16.72
CA THR A 429 -15.04 -21.54 16.95
C THR A 429 -15.41 -21.73 18.43
N HIS A 430 -14.85 -20.93 19.34
CA HIS A 430 -14.98 -21.09 20.80
C HIS A 430 -14.97 -19.73 21.53
N LEU A 431 -15.68 -19.64 22.66
CA LEU A 431 -15.83 -18.43 23.49
C LEU A 431 -15.05 -18.58 24.80
N PHE A 432 -14.37 -17.53 25.27
CA PHE A 432 -13.53 -17.55 26.48
C PHE A 432 -14.06 -16.57 27.54
N VAL A 433 -14.37 -17.05 28.75
CA VAL A 433 -14.90 -16.23 29.86
C VAL A 433 -13.93 -16.27 31.05
N TYR A 434 -13.57 -15.10 31.59
CA TYR A 434 -12.81 -14.98 32.85
C TYR A 434 -13.72 -14.49 33.98
N VAL A 435 -13.60 -15.13 35.16
CA VAL A 435 -14.26 -14.71 36.40
C VAL A 435 -13.20 -14.22 37.38
N ARG A 436 -13.40 -13.04 37.97
CA ARG A 436 -12.52 -12.49 39.03
C ARG A 436 -13.21 -12.61 40.38
N THR A 437 -12.56 -13.25 41.36
CA THR A 437 -13.01 -13.27 42.77
C THR A 437 -11.94 -12.63 43.67
N SER A 438 -12.34 -12.18 44.87
CA SER A 438 -11.53 -11.33 45.74
C SER A 438 -10.58 -12.07 46.69
N PHE A 439 -10.44 -13.40 46.60
CA PHE A 439 -9.51 -14.15 47.44
C PHE A 439 -8.77 -15.24 46.63
N THR A 440 -7.44 -15.12 46.62
CA THR A 440 -6.40 -16.06 46.16
C THR A 440 -6.26 -16.31 44.65
N ASP A 441 -5.02 -16.11 44.16
CA ASP A 441 -4.59 -16.29 42.76
C ASP A 441 -4.79 -17.73 42.26
N GLN A 442 -5.57 -17.90 41.18
CA GLN A 442 -5.55 -19.09 40.34
C GLN A 442 -4.88 -18.75 39.01
N SER A 443 -3.79 -19.43 38.71
CA SER A 443 -2.95 -19.25 37.52
C SER A 443 -3.41 -20.12 36.32
N THR A 444 -4.66 -20.60 36.30
CA THR A 444 -5.20 -21.37 35.18
C THR A 444 -6.72 -21.15 35.02
N PRO A 445 -7.24 -20.83 33.82
CA PRO A 445 -8.66 -20.54 33.57
C PRO A 445 -9.54 -21.79 33.72
N ALA A 446 -10.76 -21.63 34.25
CA ALA A 446 -11.76 -22.70 34.41
C ALA A 446 -13.11 -22.28 33.80
N ALA A 447 -13.76 -23.18 33.06
CA ALA A 447 -15.06 -22.98 32.42
C ALA A 447 -16.22 -23.54 33.27
N ALA A 448 -17.42 -22.95 33.16
CA ALA A 448 -18.65 -23.41 33.81
C ALA A 448 -19.84 -23.45 32.83
N GLN A 449 -20.81 -24.36 33.05
CA GLN A 449 -21.92 -24.68 32.13
C GLN A 449 -23.32 -24.25 32.65
N ILE A 450 -24.22 -23.83 31.73
CA ILE A 450 -25.64 -23.44 31.93
C ILE A 450 -26.66 -24.38 31.21
N THR A 451 -27.29 -25.31 31.95
CA THR A 451 -28.40 -26.25 31.59
C THR A 451 -29.74 -25.76 31.03
N ASP A 452 -30.05 -25.86 29.72
CA ASP A 452 -31.42 -26.09 29.20
C ASP A 452 -31.40 -27.32 28.25
N VAL A 453 -32.27 -28.33 28.43
CA VAL A 453 -32.19 -29.64 27.72
C VAL A 453 -33.56 -30.02 27.12
N ASP A 454 -33.60 -30.20 25.79
CA ASP A 454 -34.83 -30.50 25.02
C ASP A 454 -34.90 -31.96 24.51
N ALA A 455 -33.79 -32.73 24.43
CA ALA A 455 -33.83 -34.17 24.10
C ALA A 455 -32.56 -34.94 24.55
N SER A 456 -32.67 -36.25 24.78
CA SER A 456 -31.55 -37.11 25.22
C SER A 456 -31.32 -38.30 24.27
N THR A 457 -30.04 -38.59 23.99
CA THR A 457 -29.61 -39.78 23.23
C THR A 457 -29.38 -40.96 24.17
N SER A 458 -29.48 -42.18 23.64
CA SER A 458 -29.32 -43.41 24.43
C SER A 458 -28.14 -44.26 23.94
N SER A 459 -27.66 -45.17 24.78
CA SER A 459 -26.55 -46.10 24.46
C SER A 459 -25.25 -45.42 24.04
N ILE A 460 -24.85 -44.37 24.76
CA ILE A 460 -23.53 -43.74 24.59
C ILE A 460 -22.46 -44.75 25.03
N GLN A 461 -21.68 -45.24 24.07
CA GLN A 461 -20.50 -46.07 24.30
C GLN A 461 -19.26 -45.35 23.82
N PHE A 462 -18.27 -45.28 24.68
CA PHE A 462 -16.95 -44.76 24.37
C PHE A 462 -15.95 -45.90 24.50
N THR A 463 -15.29 -46.25 23.41
CA THR A 463 -14.19 -47.22 23.41
C THR A 463 -12.89 -46.47 23.25
N ASP A 464 -12.12 -46.40 24.34
CA ASP A 464 -10.83 -45.74 24.41
C ASP A 464 -9.74 -46.62 23.78
N TYR A 465 -8.88 -46.05 22.95
CA TYR A 465 -7.87 -46.77 22.18
C TYR A 465 -6.46 -46.67 22.75
N ASP A 466 -6.20 -45.80 23.72
CA ASP A 466 -4.95 -45.75 24.47
C ASP A 466 -5.18 -45.83 26.00
N LEU A 467 -4.08 -46.01 26.75
CA LEU A 467 -4.07 -46.49 28.16
C LEU A 467 -3.46 -45.49 29.14
N ASP A 468 -3.40 -44.21 28.79
CA ASP A 468 -2.92 -43.13 29.66
C ASP A 468 -4.07 -42.28 30.20
N GLU A 469 -4.14 -42.15 31.54
CA GLU A 469 -5.27 -41.58 32.31
C GLU A 469 -5.61 -40.09 32.04
N THR A 470 -4.89 -39.44 31.11
CA THR A 470 -5.02 -38.00 30.83
C THR A 470 -5.34 -37.66 29.38
N GLN A 471 -5.41 -38.65 28.48
CA GLN A 471 -5.87 -38.47 27.11
C GLN A 471 -7.09 -39.34 26.86
N ILE A 472 -8.11 -38.75 26.23
CA ILE A 472 -9.35 -39.44 25.85
C ILE A 472 -9.24 -39.67 24.35
N GLY A 473 -8.89 -40.89 23.95
CA GLY A 473 -8.53 -41.25 22.59
C GLY A 473 -9.39 -42.40 22.07
N GLY A 474 -10.67 -42.15 21.76
CA GLY A 474 -11.59 -43.22 21.42
C GLY A 474 -12.78 -42.80 20.55
N THR A 475 -13.51 -43.77 20.00
CA THR A 475 -14.74 -43.48 19.25
C THR A 475 -15.95 -43.48 20.18
N VAL A 476 -16.67 -42.35 20.26
CA VAL A 476 -17.98 -42.28 20.91
C VAL A 476 -19.05 -42.68 19.89
N SER A 477 -19.87 -43.65 20.24
CA SER A 477 -21.05 -44.06 19.47
C SER A 477 -22.29 -43.94 20.34
N PHE A 478 -23.42 -43.53 19.76
CA PHE A 478 -24.70 -43.41 20.46
C PHE A 478 -25.85 -43.68 19.50
N LEU A 479 -27.00 -44.06 20.05
CA LEU A 479 -28.24 -44.15 19.29
C LEU A 479 -28.95 -42.80 19.31
N PRO A 480 -29.42 -42.30 18.15
CA PRO A 480 -30.19 -41.06 18.09
C PRO A 480 -31.49 -41.19 18.91
N PRO A 481 -32.08 -40.06 19.36
CA PRO A 481 -33.28 -40.07 20.17
C PRO A 481 -34.45 -40.66 19.40
N ILE A 482 -35.31 -41.43 20.08
CA ILE A 482 -36.36 -42.23 19.44
C ILE A 482 -37.50 -41.36 18.87
N ASP A 483 -37.60 -40.08 19.27
CA ASP A 483 -38.78 -39.24 19.04
C ASP A 483 -38.59 -38.06 18.07
N MET A 484 -37.61 -38.09 17.15
CA MET A 484 -37.45 -37.02 16.14
C MET A 484 -37.86 -37.47 14.72
N GLU A 485 -39.10 -37.16 14.33
CA GLU A 485 -39.48 -37.07 12.92
C GLU A 485 -38.81 -35.83 12.30
N PHE A 486 -37.66 -36.03 11.64
CA PHE A 486 -37.03 -34.97 10.86
C PHE A 486 -37.82 -34.69 9.58
N GLY A 487 -38.58 -33.59 9.57
CA GLY A 487 -38.93 -32.91 8.34
C GLY A 487 -37.65 -32.44 7.63
N ALA A 488 -37.49 -32.78 6.35
CA ALA A 488 -36.29 -32.52 5.58
C ALA A 488 -35.88 -31.03 5.62
N GLY A 489 -34.77 -30.71 6.31
CA GLY A 489 -34.11 -29.40 6.24
C GLY A 489 -33.55 -28.79 7.53
N GLY A 490 -33.72 -29.40 8.71
CA GLY A 490 -33.19 -28.86 9.97
C GLY A 490 -31.80 -29.42 10.34
N VAL A 491 -30.82 -28.53 10.61
CA VAL A 491 -29.53 -28.88 11.23
C VAL A 491 -29.72 -28.88 12.75
N ALA A 492 -29.46 -30.00 13.42
CA ALA A 492 -29.47 -30.08 14.88
C ALA A 492 -28.10 -29.66 15.45
N VAL A 493 -28.10 -28.71 16.39
CA VAL A 493 -26.93 -28.35 17.20
C VAL A 493 -27.05 -29.09 18.53
N VAL A 494 -26.06 -29.92 18.86
CA VAL A 494 -26.01 -30.64 20.14
C VAL A 494 -25.09 -29.88 21.09
N VAL A 495 -25.62 -29.38 22.20
CA VAL A 495 -24.83 -28.83 23.32
C VAL A 495 -24.97 -29.80 24.49
N VAL A 496 -23.90 -30.54 24.81
CA VAL A 496 -23.87 -31.39 26.01
C VAL A 496 -23.48 -30.52 27.19
N MET A 497 -24.28 -30.49 28.26
CA MET A 497 -23.84 -29.93 29.54
C MET A 497 -23.97 -30.83 30.75
N VAL A 498 -22.99 -30.69 31.64
CA VAL A 498 -22.83 -31.31 32.95
C VAL A 498 -22.90 -30.20 34.00
N VAL A 499 -23.93 -30.23 34.84
CA VAL A 499 -24.06 -29.39 36.04
C VAL A 499 -23.56 -30.18 37.24
N VAL A 500 -22.80 -29.55 38.14
CA VAL A 500 -22.53 -30.08 39.48
C VAL A 500 -23.03 -29.07 40.53
N GLU A 501 -23.94 -29.52 41.39
CA GLU A 501 -24.49 -28.75 42.51
C GLU A 501 -23.44 -28.40 43.56
N SER A 502 -23.56 -27.21 44.17
CA SER A 502 -22.80 -26.80 45.35
C SER A 502 -23.68 -26.85 46.60
N LEU A 503 -23.21 -27.54 47.63
CA LEU A 503 -23.73 -27.43 48.99
C LEU A 503 -22.96 -26.35 49.75
N GLN A 504 -23.73 -25.39 50.29
CA GLN A 504 -23.40 -24.38 51.31
C GLN A 504 -23.06 -22.96 50.83
N GLY A 505 -24.09 -22.12 50.83
CA GLY A 505 -24.09 -20.89 51.64
C GLY A 505 -23.51 -19.61 51.03
N GLY A 506 -24.09 -19.11 49.93
CA GLY A 506 -23.88 -17.74 49.47
C GLY A 506 -24.84 -17.36 48.34
N SER A 507 -25.64 -16.30 48.52
CA SER A 507 -26.53 -15.78 47.47
C SER A 507 -25.71 -15.03 46.42
N ILE A 508 -25.61 -15.58 45.21
CA ILE A 508 -25.07 -14.87 44.04
C ILE A 508 -26.25 -14.33 43.25
N SER A 509 -26.41 -13.02 43.23
CA SER A 509 -27.33 -12.34 42.32
C SER A 509 -26.66 -12.23 40.94
N VAL A 510 -26.97 -13.15 40.03
CA VAL A 510 -26.59 -13.03 38.62
C VAL A 510 -27.67 -12.20 37.93
N ALA A 511 -27.39 -10.91 37.69
CA ALA A 511 -28.18 -10.11 36.77
C ALA A 511 -27.71 -10.41 35.35
N VAL A 512 -28.34 -11.39 34.68
CA VAL A 512 -28.29 -11.48 33.22
C VAL A 512 -29.21 -10.40 32.68
N ALA A 513 -28.66 -9.23 32.38
CA ALA A 513 -29.33 -8.30 31.48
C ALA A 513 -29.21 -8.88 30.08
N ALA A 514 -30.09 -9.83 29.74
CA ALA A 514 -30.40 -10.13 28.36
C ALA A 514 -31.11 -8.90 27.79
N CYS A 515 -30.33 -7.89 27.38
CA CYS A 515 -30.85 -6.90 26.45
C CYS A 515 -31.00 -7.66 25.14
N ASP A 516 -32.24 -7.87 24.67
CA ASP A 516 -32.54 -8.47 23.39
C ASP A 516 -31.72 -7.78 22.27
N PRO A 517 -30.64 -8.40 21.75
CA PRO A 517 -29.77 -7.77 20.76
C PRO A 517 -30.50 -7.61 19.42
N THR A 518 -31.61 -8.31 19.21
CA THR A 518 -32.28 -8.35 17.90
C THR A 518 -33.16 -7.14 17.64
N HIS A 519 -33.63 -6.43 18.67
CA HIS A 519 -34.49 -5.25 18.51
C HIS A 519 -33.67 -3.96 18.28
N GLN A 520 -32.65 -3.71 19.11
CA GLN A 520 -31.77 -2.52 18.96
C GLN A 520 -31.02 -2.52 17.62
N THR A 521 -30.58 -3.70 17.17
CA THR A 521 -29.87 -3.82 15.88
C THR A 521 -30.80 -3.56 14.69
N LYS A 522 -32.09 -3.91 14.77
CA LYS A 522 -33.08 -3.65 13.70
C LYS A 522 -33.45 -2.17 13.58
N GLU A 523 -33.68 -1.47 14.69
CA GLU A 523 -33.96 -0.02 14.68
C GLU A 523 -32.77 0.78 14.18
N PHE A 524 -31.57 0.41 14.60
CA PHE A 524 -30.34 1.03 14.16
C PHE A 524 -30.05 0.74 12.67
N GLN A 525 -30.24 -0.49 12.21
CA GLN A 525 -30.17 -0.84 10.78
C GLN A 525 -31.22 -0.10 9.94
N ALA A 526 -32.44 0.09 10.45
CA ALA A 526 -33.45 0.89 9.77
C ALA A 526 -33.03 2.37 9.67
N SER A 527 -32.37 2.89 10.71
CA SER A 527 -31.83 4.26 10.73
C SER A 527 -30.66 4.43 9.75
N LEU A 528 -29.76 3.43 9.65
CA LEU A 528 -28.71 3.41 8.62
C LEU A 528 -29.28 3.32 7.21
N LYS A 529 -30.32 2.51 7.00
CA LYS A 529 -31.03 2.42 5.72
C LYS A 529 -31.71 3.74 5.35
N TYR A 530 -32.21 4.48 6.34
CA TYR A 530 -32.74 5.83 6.13
C TYR A 530 -31.64 6.80 5.68
N LEU A 531 -30.45 6.76 6.29
CA LEU A 531 -29.31 7.61 5.89
C LEU A 531 -28.83 7.36 4.45
N GLN A 532 -28.91 6.12 3.97
CA GLN A 532 -28.49 5.79 2.59
C GLN A 532 -29.29 6.55 1.52
N GLY A 533 -30.53 6.97 1.82
CA GLY A 533 -31.41 7.67 0.88
C GLY A 533 -31.39 9.19 0.96
N ILE A 534 -30.48 9.78 1.74
CA ILE A 534 -30.46 11.23 2.04
C ILE A 534 -29.14 11.84 1.56
N ASP A 535 -29.23 13.08 1.06
CA ASP A 535 -28.08 13.85 0.57
C ASP A 535 -27.25 14.44 1.73
N ASP A 536 -27.90 15.12 2.69
CA ASP A 536 -27.23 15.77 3.84
C ASP A 536 -27.16 14.85 5.09
N ARG A 537 -26.39 13.77 4.99
CA ARG A 537 -26.31 12.70 6.03
C ARG A 537 -25.68 13.19 7.33
N GLU A 538 -24.68 14.05 7.23
CA GLU A 538 -23.92 14.59 8.36
C GLU A 538 -24.80 15.45 9.29
N GLU A 539 -25.75 16.21 8.74
CA GLU A 539 -26.69 17.02 9.54
C GLU A 539 -27.61 16.13 10.37
N VAL A 540 -28.08 15.02 9.79
CA VAL A 540 -28.92 14.02 10.48
C VAL A 540 -28.14 13.36 11.62
N ILE A 541 -26.89 12.95 11.36
CA ILE A 541 -26.04 12.32 12.38
C ILE A 541 -25.70 13.31 13.50
N GLN A 542 -25.40 14.56 13.15
CA GLN A 542 -25.16 15.62 14.13
C GLN A 542 -26.38 15.83 15.02
N GLN A 543 -27.59 15.85 14.44
CA GLN A 543 -28.85 15.94 15.18
C GLN A 543 -29.04 14.74 16.12
N TRP A 544 -28.69 13.52 15.70
CA TRP A 544 -28.74 12.34 16.56
C TRP A 544 -27.78 12.44 17.74
N ILE A 545 -26.57 12.95 17.53
CA ILE A 545 -25.60 13.18 18.60
C ILE A 545 -26.14 14.22 19.58
N GLN A 546 -26.59 15.38 19.11
CA GLN A 546 -27.14 16.44 19.96
C GLN A 546 -28.37 15.96 20.74
N ARG A 547 -29.27 15.23 20.09
CA ARG A 547 -30.45 14.63 20.73
C ARG A 547 -30.05 13.63 21.81
N SER A 548 -29.04 12.79 21.53
CA SER A 548 -28.51 11.83 22.50
C SER A 548 -27.96 12.53 23.73
N VAL A 549 -27.18 13.61 23.57
CA VAL A 549 -26.67 14.42 24.69
C VAL A 549 -27.83 14.95 25.55
N VAL A 550 -28.86 15.54 24.94
CA VAL A 550 -30.03 16.07 25.67
C VAL A 550 -30.77 14.99 26.46
N LEU A 551 -30.95 13.80 25.87
CA LEU A 551 -31.60 12.67 26.56
C LEU A 551 -30.77 12.21 27.77
N ARG A 552 -29.44 12.13 27.62
CA ARG A 552 -28.54 11.66 28.70
C ARG A 552 -28.33 12.69 29.81
N MET A 553 -28.54 13.97 29.54
CA MET A 553 -28.67 14.99 30.59
C MET A 553 -29.92 14.75 31.45
N ALA A 554 -31.07 14.43 30.82
CA ALA A 554 -32.31 14.15 31.55
C ALA A 554 -32.23 12.88 32.41
N ASP A 555 -31.53 11.86 31.92
CA ASP A 555 -31.28 10.60 32.65
C ASP A 555 -30.25 10.73 33.80
N GLY A 556 -29.57 11.87 33.92
CA GLY A 556 -28.50 12.09 34.91
C GLY A 556 -27.16 11.42 34.58
N ILE A 557 -27.02 10.84 33.39
CA ILE A 557 -25.78 10.26 32.85
C ILE A 557 -24.75 11.36 32.55
N LEU A 558 -25.23 12.53 32.11
CA LEU A 558 -24.45 13.76 31.96
C LEU A 558 -24.92 14.79 33.00
N PRO A 559 -24.44 14.72 34.26
CA PRO A 559 -24.91 15.58 35.35
C PRO A 559 -24.25 16.97 35.31
N VAL A 560 -24.24 17.61 34.14
CA VAL A 560 -23.53 18.87 33.91
C VAL A 560 -24.52 20.00 33.61
N PRO A 561 -24.32 21.21 34.17
CA PRO A 561 -25.18 22.36 33.89
C PRO A 561 -25.27 22.70 32.39
N PRO A 562 -26.43 23.16 31.89
CA PRO A 562 -26.62 23.52 30.48
C PRO A 562 -25.55 24.46 29.89
N PRO A 563 -25.03 25.49 30.59
CA PRO A 563 -24.01 26.38 30.03
C PRO A 563 -22.71 25.68 29.58
N VAL A 564 -22.33 24.57 30.24
CA VAL A 564 -21.12 23.82 29.88
C VAL A 564 -21.37 22.96 28.64
N ILE A 565 -22.56 22.37 28.53
CA ILE A 565 -22.98 21.60 27.35
C ILE A 565 -23.13 22.50 26.12
N SER A 566 -23.54 23.76 26.30
CA SER A 566 -23.56 24.73 25.19
C SER A 566 -22.21 24.84 24.48
N ARG A 567 -21.08 24.71 25.19
CA ARG A 567 -19.75 24.72 24.56
C ARG A 567 -19.54 23.52 23.63
N VAL A 568 -20.00 22.34 24.03
CA VAL A 568 -19.94 21.12 23.20
C VAL A 568 -20.75 21.31 21.92
N PHE A 569 -21.96 21.89 22.01
CA PHE A 569 -22.77 22.17 20.82
C PHE A 569 -22.14 23.23 19.91
N GLN A 570 -21.44 24.21 20.46
CA GLN A 570 -20.67 25.18 19.68
C GLN A 570 -19.48 24.52 18.96
N GLU A 571 -18.74 23.63 19.62
CA GLU A 571 -17.65 22.85 19.01
C GLU A 571 -18.17 21.98 17.86
N MET A 572 -19.28 21.28 18.07
CA MET A 572 -19.95 20.52 17.01
C MET A 572 -20.37 21.40 15.82
N SER A 573 -20.95 22.57 16.09
CA SER A 573 -21.38 23.52 15.06
C SER A 573 -20.19 24.09 14.27
N ARG A 574 -19.09 24.45 14.95
CA ARG A 574 -17.86 24.92 14.28
C ARG A 574 -17.26 23.86 13.36
N GLY A 575 -17.31 22.59 13.75
CA GLY A 575 -16.87 21.50 12.87
C GLY A 575 -17.66 21.44 11.55
N ILE A 576 -18.98 21.60 11.59
CA ILE A 576 -19.81 21.65 10.37
C ILE A 576 -19.50 22.88 9.51
N VAL A 577 -19.26 24.05 10.11
CA VAL A 577 -18.87 25.25 9.36
C VAL A 577 -17.55 25.02 8.62
N ASN A 578 -16.57 24.37 9.27
CA ASN A 578 -15.30 24.02 8.63
C ASN A 578 -15.50 23.02 7.48
N LEU A 579 -16.35 22.00 7.68
CA LEU A 579 -16.71 21.04 6.64
C LEU A 579 -17.37 21.73 5.44
N GLN A 580 -18.33 22.62 5.67
CA GLN A 580 -18.99 23.36 4.58
C GLN A 580 -18.00 24.23 3.80
N ASN A 581 -16.99 24.79 4.46
CA ASN A 581 -15.91 25.50 3.77
C ASN A 581 -15.03 24.55 2.95
N ALA A 582 -14.75 23.34 3.43
CA ALA A 582 -14.02 22.33 2.66
C ALA A 582 -14.85 21.87 1.45
N ARG A 583 -16.17 21.69 1.64
CA ARG A 583 -17.12 21.36 0.58
C ARG A 583 -17.14 22.42 -0.52
N LYS A 584 -16.99 23.71 -0.22
CA LYS A 584 -16.85 24.75 -1.26
C LYS A 584 -15.65 24.50 -2.17
N ILE A 585 -14.53 24.00 -1.63
CA ILE A 585 -13.35 23.68 -2.43
C ILE A 585 -13.63 22.48 -3.36
N ALA A 586 -14.37 21.48 -2.87
CA ALA A 586 -14.78 20.32 -3.67
C ALA A 586 -15.83 20.68 -4.74
N ASP A 587 -16.90 21.37 -4.36
CA ASP A 587 -18.05 21.70 -5.21
C ASP A 587 -17.72 22.76 -6.29
N PHE A 588 -16.81 23.68 -5.99
CA PHE A 588 -16.39 24.73 -6.92
C PHE A 588 -15.01 24.41 -7.52
N PRO A 589 -14.96 23.75 -8.69
CA PRO A 589 -13.71 23.42 -9.35
C PRO A 589 -12.96 24.68 -9.80
N PHE A 590 -11.68 24.50 -10.11
CA PHE A 590 -10.87 25.58 -10.68
C PHE A 590 -11.52 26.13 -11.97
N PRO A 591 -11.54 27.46 -12.19
CA PRO A 591 -12.24 28.05 -13.33
C PRO A 591 -11.79 27.50 -14.68
N PHE A 592 -12.73 26.91 -15.42
CA PHE A 592 -12.48 26.28 -16.71
C PHE A 592 -11.74 27.19 -17.73
N PRO A 593 -12.07 28.49 -17.89
CA PRO A 593 -11.35 29.35 -18.84
C PRO A 593 -9.86 29.52 -18.52
N TYR A 594 -9.49 29.54 -17.23
CA TYR A 594 -8.07 29.59 -16.83
C TYR A 594 -7.34 28.32 -17.21
N HIS A 595 -7.98 27.16 -17.05
CA HIS A 595 -7.43 25.89 -17.50
C HIS A 595 -7.18 25.90 -19.02
N GLN A 596 -8.17 26.34 -19.81
CA GLN A 596 -8.04 26.46 -21.27
C GLN A 596 -6.89 27.37 -21.70
N ILE A 597 -6.78 28.56 -21.11
CA ILE A 597 -5.72 29.51 -21.45
C ILE A 597 -4.35 28.92 -21.13
N SER A 598 -4.17 28.30 -19.95
CA SER A 598 -2.89 27.72 -19.55
C SER A 598 -2.41 26.59 -20.50
N ILE A 599 -3.34 25.74 -20.97
CA ILE A 599 -3.04 24.70 -21.97
C ILE A 599 -2.74 25.34 -23.33
N ALA A 600 -3.52 26.32 -23.76
CA ALA A 600 -3.34 26.99 -25.05
C ALA A 600 -1.96 27.64 -25.16
N VAL A 601 -1.52 28.40 -24.14
CA VAL A 601 -0.20 29.04 -24.14
C VAL A 601 0.94 28.01 -24.13
N LEU A 602 0.78 26.89 -23.43
CA LEU A 602 1.75 25.79 -23.43
C LEU A 602 1.87 25.10 -24.79
N ILE A 603 0.76 24.87 -25.47
CA ILE A 603 0.75 24.26 -26.81
C ILE A 603 1.40 25.22 -27.82
N ILE A 604 1.07 26.51 -27.78
CA ILE A 604 1.70 27.52 -28.62
C ILE A 604 3.21 27.54 -28.38
N HIS A 605 3.64 27.61 -27.11
CA HIS A 605 5.06 27.54 -26.75
C HIS A 605 5.73 26.26 -27.28
N TRP A 606 5.13 25.10 -27.02
CA TRP A 606 5.66 23.81 -27.47
C TRP A 606 5.84 23.74 -28.98
N SER A 607 4.92 24.34 -29.76
CA SER A 607 5.02 24.38 -31.23
C SER A 607 6.09 25.35 -31.76
N LEU A 608 6.30 26.48 -31.08
CA LEU A 608 7.24 27.52 -31.52
C LEU A 608 8.68 27.27 -31.06
N MET A 609 8.86 26.61 -29.92
CA MET A 609 10.17 26.41 -29.29
C MET A 609 11.21 25.72 -30.20
N PRO A 610 10.86 24.69 -31.00
CA PRO A 610 11.81 24.06 -31.92
C PRO A 610 12.38 25.04 -32.94
N LEU A 611 11.53 25.89 -33.53
CA LEU A 611 11.98 26.88 -34.51
C LEU A 611 12.88 27.93 -33.85
N LEU A 612 12.42 28.51 -32.72
CA LEU A 612 13.14 29.57 -32.02
C LEU A 612 14.52 29.10 -31.55
N SER A 613 14.58 27.93 -30.91
CA SER A 613 15.83 27.39 -30.39
C SER A 613 16.81 27.04 -31.52
N SER A 614 16.31 26.49 -32.63
CA SER A 614 17.14 26.16 -33.80
C SER A 614 17.69 27.38 -34.54
N MET A 615 17.04 28.54 -34.45
CA MET A 615 17.53 29.79 -35.06
C MET A 615 18.62 30.47 -34.21
N LEU A 616 18.66 30.20 -32.91
CA LEU A 616 19.54 30.89 -31.96
C LEU A 616 20.76 30.06 -31.54
N LEU A 617 20.66 28.72 -31.61
CA LEU A 617 21.65 27.81 -31.04
C LEU A 617 22.07 26.72 -32.04
N LEU A 618 23.30 26.24 -31.85
CA LEU A 618 23.81 25.05 -32.55
C LEU A 618 22.93 23.83 -32.26
N PRO A 619 22.86 22.82 -33.17
CA PRO A 619 21.87 21.74 -33.08
C PRO A 619 21.76 21.03 -31.74
N LEU A 620 22.90 20.65 -31.14
CA LEU A 620 22.91 19.97 -29.84
C LEU A 620 22.47 20.89 -28.69
N ASN A 621 22.92 22.15 -28.71
CA ASN A 621 22.60 23.13 -27.67
C ASN A 621 21.13 23.58 -27.77
N GLY A 622 20.62 23.75 -28.99
CA GLY A 622 19.22 24.07 -29.25
C GLY A 622 18.30 22.96 -28.75
N ALA A 623 18.60 21.71 -29.10
CA ALA A 623 17.86 20.56 -28.58
C ALA A 623 17.89 20.49 -27.04
N GLY A 624 19.05 20.74 -26.42
CA GLY A 624 19.21 20.77 -24.96
C GLY A 624 18.41 21.87 -24.26
N VAL A 625 18.42 23.09 -24.79
CA VAL A 625 17.64 24.22 -24.25
C VAL A 625 16.14 23.99 -24.44
N SER A 626 15.72 23.54 -25.63
CA SER A 626 14.34 23.19 -25.93
C SER A 626 13.80 22.11 -24.99
N PHE A 627 14.60 21.09 -24.72
CA PHE A 627 14.30 20.05 -23.73
C PHE A 627 14.11 20.65 -22.33
N ALA A 628 15.09 21.40 -21.83
CA ALA A 628 15.09 21.89 -20.46
C ALA A 628 13.92 22.86 -20.17
N VAL A 629 13.70 23.83 -21.07
CA VAL A 629 12.63 24.83 -20.92
C VAL A 629 11.26 24.15 -21.00
N THR A 630 11.05 23.28 -21.99
CA THR A 630 9.80 22.54 -22.14
C THR A 630 9.55 21.66 -20.91
N LEU A 631 10.55 20.90 -20.46
CA LEU A 631 10.43 20.05 -19.28
C LEU A 631 9.95 20.84 -18.06
N PHE A 632 10.58 21.97 -17.76
CA PHE A 632 10.27 22.77 -16.59
C PHE A 632 8.85 23.35 -16.63
N LEU A 633 8.43 23.90 -17.76
CA LEU A 633 7.09 24.48 -17.93
C LEU A 633 5.98 23.44 -17.80
N TRP A 634 6.18 22.26 -18.39
CA TRP A 634 5.23 21.15 -18.26
C TRP A 634 5.23 20.56 -16.85
N CYS A 635 6.36 20.55 -16.14
CA CYS A 635 6.40 20.21 -14.72
C CYS A 635 5.53 21.17 -13.89
N ILE A 636 5.67 22.50 -14.04
CA ILE A 636 4.83 23.48 -13.33
C ILE A 636 3.34 23.22 -13.57
N HIS A 637 2.99 22.99 -14.84
CA HIS A 637 1.61 22.71 -15.23
C HIS A 637 1.06 21.45 -14.58
N PHE A 638 1.79 20.33 -14.66
CA PHE A 638 1.34 19.07 -14.08
C PHE A 638 1.31 19.10 -12.55
N THR A 639 2.20 19.86 -11.89
CA THR A 639 2.11 20.07 -10.44
C THR A 639 0.84 20.83 -10.09
N ALA A 640 0.49 21.90 -10.81
CA ALA A 640 -0.75 22.62 -10.58
C ALA A 640 -1.99 21.73 -10.79
N LEU A 641 -1.95 20.86 -11.81
CA LEU A 641 -3.02 19.89 -12.10
C LEU A 641 -3.21 18.85 -10.97
N GLN A 642 -2.13 18.45 -10.30
CA GLN A 642 -2.24 17.54 -9.15
C GLN A 642 -2.81 18.25 -7.92
N LEU A 643 -2.39 19.49 -7.66
CA LEU A 643 -2.79 20.20 -6.43
C LEU A 643 -4.19 20.81 -6.48
N GLU A 644 -4.78 21.02 -7.66
CA GLU A 644 -6.07 21.73 -7.79
C GLU A 644 -7.28 20.97 -7.22
N SER A 645 -7.17 19.65 -7.09
CA SER A 645 -8.23 18.74 -6.61
C SER A 645 -7.76 17.92 -5.39
N PRO A 646 -7.63 18.52 -4.21
CA PRO A 646 -6.94 17.90 -3.06
C PRO A 646 -7.66 16.71 -2.42
N PHE A 647 -8.94 16.47 -2.75
CA PHE A 647 -9.75 15.39 -2.17
C PHE A 647 -9.91 14.19 -3.11
N GLY A 648 -9.11 14.10 -4.18
CA GLY A 648 -9.17 13.01 -5.14
C GLY A 648 -8.52 11.71 -4.64
N ASP A 649 -8.23 10.85 -5.62
CA ASP A 649 -7.62 9.53 -5.44
C ASP A 649 -6.19 9.47 -6.02
N GLU A 650 -5.59 10.61 -6.36
CA GLU A 650 -4.21 10.66 -6.85
C GLU A 650 -3.20 10.54 -5.69
N PRO A 651 -1.98 10.03 -5.94
CA PRO A 651 -1.00 9.76 -4.87
C PRO A 651 -0.56 10.96 -4.02
N ASN A 652 -0.79 12.19 -4.50
CA ASN A 652 -0.40 13.44 -3.82
C ASN A 652 -1.62 14.19 -3.23
N ASP A 653 -2.80 13.59 -3.28
CA ASP A 653 -4.00 14.12 -2.64
C ASP A 653 -3.95 13.93 -1.13
N LEU A 654 -4.91 14.53 -0.42
CA LEU A 654 -5.00 14.41 1.03
C LEU A 654 -5.33 12.96 1.43
N PRO A 655 -4.65 12.39 2.44
CA PRO A 655 -4.79 10.98 2.81
C PRO A 655 -6.05 10.76 3.66
N MET A 656 -7.23 10.86 3.04
CA MET A 656 -8.52 10.80 3.73
C MET A 656 -8.74 9.47 4.46
N ASP A 657 -8.27 8.35 3.91
CA ASP A 657 -8.31 7.05 4.59
C ASP A 657 -7.50 7.06 5.89
N GLN A 658 -6.30 7.65 5.87
CA GLN A 658 -5.48 7.79 7.07
C GLN A 658 -6.13 8.74 8.07
N MET A 659 -6.77 9.82 7.58
CA MET A 659 -7.46 10.78 8.45
C MET A 659 -8.58 10.11 9.26
N ILE A 660 -9.40 9.27 8.64
CA ILE A 660 -10.45 8.54 9.36
C ILE A 660 -9.88 7.46 10.29
N ALA A 661 -8.83 6.75 9.87
CA ALA A 661 -8.15 5.77 10.72
C ALA A 661 -7.58 6.43 11.98
N ASP A 662 -6.86 7.55 11.83
CA ASP A 662 -6.33 8.37 12.92
C ASP A 662 -7.45 8.87 13.85
N PHE A 663 -8.59 9.28 13.28
CA PHE A 663 -9.74 9.73 14.05
C PHE A 663 -10.36 8.60 14.86
N ASN A 664 -10.64 7.45 14.25
CA ASN A 664 -11.18 6.26 14.91
C ASN A 664 -10.25 5.76 16.04
N GLN A 665 -8.94 5.75 15.81
CA GLN A 665 -7.95 5.40 16.84
C GLN A 665 -7.98 6.39 18.00
N SER A 666 -8.15 7.69 17.72
CA SER A 666 -8.26 8.73 18.75
C SER A 666 -9.52 8.53 19.59
N LEU A 667 -10.67 8.26 18.95
CA LEU A 667 -11.94 7.97 19.63
C LEU A 667 -11.82 6.74 20.53
N PHE A 668 -11.24 5.65 20.01
CA PHE A 668 -11.02 4.41 20.74
C PHE A 668 -10.07 4.58 21.92
N THR A 669 -9.03 5.39 21.78
CA THR A 669 -8.05 5.66 22.84
C THR A 669 -8.73 6.27 24.07
N LEU A 670 -9.67 7.19 23.88
CA LEU A 670 -10.42 7.78 25.00
C LEU A 670 -11.36 6.79 25.69
N LEU A 671 -11.76 5.69 25.04
CA LEU A 671 -12.59 4.66 25.67
C LEU A 671 -11.79 3.73 26.62
N LYS A 672 -10.45 3.74 26.54
CA LYS A 672 -9.62 2.87 27.38
C LYS A 672 -9.73 3.26 28.86
N SER A 673 -9.88 2.26 29.72
CA SER A 673 -10.05 2.44 31.17
C SER A 673 -8.93 3.27 31.82
N HIS A 674 -7.69 3.13 31.35
CA HIS A 674 -6.54 3.88 31.85
C HIS A 674 -6.59 5.39 31.51
N VAL A 675 -7.38 5.81 30.52
CA VAL A 675 -7.55 7.24 30.15
C VAL A 675 -8.66 7.88 30.98
N GLN A 676 -9.66 7.10 31.35
CA GLN A 676 -10.84 7.55 32.10
C GLN A 676 -10.53 7.87 33.57
N ILE A 677 -9.43 7.36 34.11
CA ILE A 677 -9.03 7.56 35.51
C ILE A 677 -7.71 8.33 35.53
N PRO A 678 -7.70 9.61 35.94
CA PRO A 678 -6.45 10.36 36.06
C PRO A 678 -5.58 9.78 37.19
N PRO A 679 -4.25 9.90 37.09
CA PRO A 679 -3.35 9.40 38.11
C PRO A 679 -3.58 10.11 39.45
N SER A 680 -3.71 9.35 40.53
CA SER A 680 -3.89 9.88 41.88
C SER A 680 -2.55 10.31 42.49
N TYR A 681 -2.46 11.54 42.98
CA TYR A 681 -1.33 12.00 43.79
C TYR A 681 -1.62 11.84 45.29
N THR A 682 -0.80 11.06 45.99
CA THR A 682 -0.84 10.96 47.46
C THR A 682 0.26 11.84 48.03
N PRO A 683 -0.06 12.99 48.65
CA PRO A 683 0.96 13.86 49.24
C PRO A 683 1.65 13.16 50.41
N GLN A 684 2.96 12.91 50.29
CA GLN A 684 3.78 12.57 51.45
C GLN A 684 3.90 13.80 52.32
N ARG A 685 3.25 13.78 53.49
CA ARG A 685 3.31 14.86 54.47
C ARG A 685 4.60 14.78 55.26
N THR A 686 5.73 15.04 54.61
CA THR A 686 6.98 15.33 55.31
C THR A 686 6.81 16.74 55.88
N GLU A 687 6.83 16.90 57.20
CA GLU A 687 6.92 18.22 57.82
C GLU A 687 8.19 18.89 57.29
N LEU A 688 8.03 19.76 56.29
CA LEU A 688 9.11 20.58 55.77
C LEU A 688 9.47 21.57 56.88
N SER A 689 10.53 21.26 57.63
CA SER A 689 11.14 22.22 58.56
C SER A 689 11.46 23.51 57.80
N MET A 690 11.38 24.67 58.48
CA MET A 690 11.65 25.97 57.84
C MET A 690 13.03 26.04 57.15
N ASP A 691 13.98 25.21 57.57
CA ASP A 691 15.31 25.11 56.96
C ASP A 691 15.29 24.45 55.57
N LYS A 692 14.42 23.44 55.34
CA LYS A 692 14.24 22.83 54.01
C LYS A 692 13.52 23.75 53.02
N LYS A 693 12.66 24.66 53.50
CA LYS A 693 12.02 25.68 52.65
C LYS A 693 13.03 26.68 52.08
N LYS A 694 14.05 27.04 52.86
CA LYS A 694 15.14 27.91 52.38
C LYS A 694 16.08 27.20 51.41
N SER A 695 16.38 25.91 51.63
CA SER A 695 17.24 25.14 50.71
C SER A 695 16.57 24.88 49.36
N LEU A 696 15.25 24.70 49.32
CA LEU A 696 14.48 24.53 48.07
C LEU A 696 14.34 25.84 47.27
N GLN A 697 14.40 27.01 47.91
CA GLN A 697 14.42 28.31 47.24
C GLN A 697 15.80 28.66 46.66
N SER A 698 16.87 28.01 47.14
CA SER A 698 18.25 28.23 46.69
C SER A 698 18.80 27.12 45.79
N GLN A 699 18.04 26.06 45.54
CA GLN A 699 18.40 25.07 44.52
C GLN A 699 18.09 25.66 43.15
N SER A 700 19.13 26.04 42.42
CA SER A 700 19.05 26.07 40.96
C SER A 700 18.55 24.69 40.51
N PHE A 701 17.54 24.68 39.65
CA PHE A 701 17.03 23.46 39.00
C PHE A 701 18.07 22.93 38.00
N GLU A 702 19.25 22.57 38.49
CA GLU A 702 20.27 21.85 37.74
C GLU A 702 20.27 20.40 38.24
N ASP A 703 20.06 19.47 37.30
CA ASP A 703 20.28 18.02 37.42
C ASP A 703 19.25 17.11 38.11
N GLU A 704 17.97 17.21 37.72
CA GLU A 704 17.10 16.02 37.62
C GLU A 704 16.07 16.23 36.49
N ALA A 705 16.58 16.28 35.26
CA ALA A 705 15.70 16.19 34.10
C ALA A 705 15.00 14.82 34.17
N TRP A 706 13.70 14.82 34.44
CA TRP A 706 12.84 13.66 34.20
C TRP A 706 12.91 13.35 32.70
N ASN A 707 13.92 12.56 32.29
CA ASN A 707 14.02 11.96 30.97
C ASN A 707 12.96 10.85 30.88
N ILE A 708 11.68 11.23 30.98
CA ILE A 708 10.61 10.40 30.46
C ILE A 708 10.64 10.68 28.95
N PRO A 709 11.04 9.72 28.09
CA PRO A 709 10.94 9.91 26.67
C PRO A 709 9.44 9.87 26.32
N LEU A 710 8.76 11.00 26.51
CA LEU A 710 7.50 11.31 25.85
C LEU A 710 7.72 11.55 24.35
N CYS A 711 8.95 11.37 23.85
CA CYS A 711 9.27 11.13 22.47
C CYS A 711 8.42 9.96 21.98
N LEU A 712 7.25 10.28 21.42
CA LEU A 712 6.57 9.40 20.50
C LEU A 712 7.63 8.91 19.51
N PRO A 713 7.73 7.60 19.21
CA PRO A 713 8.51 7.18 18.06
C PRO A 713 8.05 8.05 16.88
N PRO A 714 8.97 8.57 16.04
CA PRO A 714 8.57 9.30 14.83
C PRO A 714 7.51 8.45 14.14
N ARG A 715 6.35 9.03 13.76
CA ARG A 715 5.23 8.32 13.12
C ARG A 715 5.81 7.40 12.02
N VAL A 716 6.04 6.13 12.36
CA VAL A 716 6.41 5.12 11.39
C VAL A 716 5.10 4.86 10.69
N ALA A 717 5.02 5.23 9.40
CA ALA A 717 3.98 4.74 8.51
C ALA A 717 3.75 3.27 8.83
N PHE A 718 2.50 2.84 8.99
CA PHE A 718 2.15 1.49 9.41
C PHE A 718 2.89 0.47 8.54
N LEU A 719 4.06 0.01 9.00
CA LEU A 719 4.74 -1.13 8.46
C LEU A 719 3.90 -2.30 8.91
N ASP A 720 3.05 -2.77 8.01
CA ASP A 720 2.31 -4.01 8.14
C ASP A 720 3.20 -5.10 8.77
N GLY A 721 2.90 -5.43 10.04
CA GLY A 721 3.33 -6.62 10.75
C GLY A 721 4.81 -7.03 10.64
N GLY A 722 5.74 -6.08 10.76
CA GLY A 722 7.16 -6.38 10.95
C GLY A 722 7.51 -6.48 12.44
N GLU A 723 8.00 -7.63 12.87
CA GLU A 723 8.67 -7.77 14.17
C GLU A 723 9.70 -6.65 14.35
N VAL A 724 9.70 -6.01 15.52
CA VAL A 724 10.74 -5.07 15.94
C VAL A 724 12.10 -5.73 15.73
N PRO A 725 13.06 -5.11 15.03
CA PRO A 725 14.39 -5.70 14.85
C PRO A 725 15.02 -6.01 16.21
N GLU A 726 15.47 -7.26 16.38
CA GLU A 726 16.16 -7.73 17.60
C GLU A 726 17.48 -6.95 17.85
N GLU A 727 17.96 -6.20 16.86
CA GLU A 727 19.16 -5.37 16.92
C GLU A 727 19.00 -4.06 17.72
N ALA A 728 17.78 -3.70 18.14
CA ALA A 728 17.57 -2.60 19.10
C ALA A 728 17.91 -2.95 20.55
N ARG A 729 18.33 -4.20 20.84
CA ARG A 729 18.85 -4.63 22.16
C ARG A 729 20.38 -4.60 22.30
N GLY A 730 21.10 -4.15 21.27
CA GLY A 730 22.57 -4.19 21.25
C GLY A 730 23.28 -2.84 21.31
N MET A 731 22.57 -1.71 21.27
CA MET A 731 23.18 -0.37 21.12
C MET A 731 23.25 0.47 22.41
N ASP A 732 22.98 -0.13 23.57
CA ASP A 732 23.14 0.55 24.87
C ASP A 732 24.57 0.43 25.44
N ASP A 733 25.40 -0.49 24.92
CA ASP A 733 26.74 -0.78 25.48
C ASP A 733 27.90 -0.04 24.78
N GLU A 734 27.68 0.62 23.65
CA GLU A 734 28.76 1.26 22.86
C GLU A 734 28.80 2.81 22.97
N ALA A 735 27.78 3.43 23.57
CA ALA A 735 27.78 4.86 23.89
C ALA A 735 28.64 5.23 25.13
N HIS A 736 29.13 4.23 25.88
CA HIS A 736 29.93 4.42 27.09
C HIS A 736 31.46 4.24 26.91
N ARG A 737 31.98 4.18 25.67
CA ARG A 737 33.43 3.97 25.43
C ARG A 737 34.16 4.95 24.52
N MET A 738 33.60 6.12 24.19
CA MET A 738 34.30 7.13 23.37
C MET A 738 34.37 8.53 24.00
N HIS A 739 34.31 8.62 25.32
CA HIS A 739 34.73 9.81 26.07
C HIS A 739 35.94 9.47 26.92
N ASP A 740 37.11 9.35 26.28
CA ASP A 740 38.42 9.64 26.85
C ASP A 740 39.46 9.43 25.75
N ASP A 741 40.24 10.47 25.48
CA ASP A 741 41.46 10.54 24.64
C ASP A 741 41.33 11.43 23.40
N ALA A 742 41.65 12.72 23.59
CA ALA A 742 42.65 13.46 22.83
C ALA A 742 42.43 14.99 22.97
N LEU A 743 43.00 15.57 24.03
CA LEU A 743 43.47 16.95 23.99
C LEU A 743 44.96 16.94 23.65
N PRO A 744 45.43 17.87 22.82
CA PRO A 744 46.53 18.71 23.27
C PRO A 744 46.29 20.21 23.02
N SER A 745 46.23 20.92 24.14
CA SER A 745 46.98 22.14 24.45
C SER A 745 47.26 23.20 23.37
N SER A 746 46.75 24.41 23.70
CA SER A 746 47.49 25.66 23.92
C SER A 746 47.64 26.69 22.79
N GLY A 747 47.34 27.93 23.19
CA GLY A 747 47.82 29.20 22.63
C GLY A 747 46.88 29.78 21.59
N GLY A 748 46.22 30.92 21.75
CA GLY A 748 46.52 32.10 22.58
C GLY A 748 46.49 33.34 21.66
N ARG A 749 45.91 34.44 22.18
CA ARG A 749 45.86 35.81 21.61
C ARG A 749 44.91 36.04 20.41
N SER A 750 44.23 37.18 20.27
CA SER A 750 44.05 38.41 21.06
C SER A 750 43.05 39.32 20.31
N GLU A 751 42.38 40.20 21.07
CA GLU A 751 41.98 41.58 20.73
C GLU A 751 40.85 41.83 19.70
N ASP A 752 39.70 42.23 20.26
CA ASP A 752 39.09 43.57 20.19
C ASP A 752 38.89 44.29 18.85
N SER A 753 37.63 44.65 18.57
CA SER A 753 37.11 46.01 18.27
C SER A 753 35.65 45.89 17.78
N GLU A 754 34.66 46.36 18.54
CA GLU A 754 34.15 47.74 18.60
C GLU A 754 33.45 48.23 17.32
N ASP A 755 32.11 48.28 17.44
CA ASP A 755 31.30 49.51 17.40
C ASP A 755 30.73 50.11 16.08
N VAL A 756 29.40 50.27 16.15
CA VAL A 756 28.63 51.53 16.01
C VAL A 756 27.98 51.87 14.66
N ALA A 757 26.65 51.63 14.68
CA ALA A 757 25.55 52.58 14.52
C ALA A 757 25.08 53.07 13.14
N GLY A 758 23.74 53.21 13.05
CA GLY A 758 23.10 54.36 12.41
C GLY A 758 21.68 54.18 11.86
N GLY A 759 20.66 54.46 12.70
CA GLY A 759 19.39 55.15 12.40
C GLY A 759 18.34 54.46 11.50
N GLU A 760 17.19 53.99 12.00
CA GLU A 760 15.96 54.70 12.44
C GLU A 760 15.14 55.40 11.34
N ILE A 761 13.91 54.88 11.08
CA ILE A 761 12.58 55.57 11.01
C ILE A 761 11.49 54.46 11.27
N LEU A 762 10.90 54.32 12.47
CA LEU A 762 9.56 54.79 12.95
C LEU A 762 8.38 54.56 11.96
N SER A 763 7.18 54.05 12.30
CA SER A 763 6.43 53.88 13.56
C SER A 763 5.13 53.10 13.20
N THR A 764 4.62 52.16 14.01
CA THR A 764 3.39 52.24 14.87
C THR A 764 2.75 50.83 14.84
N THR A 765 2.15 50.21 15.87
CA THR A 765 1.84 50.50 17.29
C THR A 765 1.33 49.20 17.97
N THR A 766 1.34 49.19 19.32
CA THR A 766 0.78 48.23 20.33
C THR A 766 1.71 47.05 20.68
N SER A 767 2.46 46.97 21.81
CA SER A 767 2.29 47.36 23.23
C SER A 767 0.99 46.84 23.86
N GLU A 768 0.93 46.24 25.05
CA GLU A 768 1.90 45.75 26.04
C GLU A 768 1.07 45.07 27.14
N MET A 769 1.67 44.08 27.82
CA MET A 769 1.55 43.73 29.24
C MET A 769 0.23 43.90 30.03
N ALA A 770 -0.19 42.86 30.76
CA ALA A 770 0.11 42.72 32.21
C ALA A 770 -0.87 41.82 33.01
N ILE A 771 -0.30 40.78 33.64
CA ILE A 771 -0.35 40.48 35.09
C ILE A 771 -1.57 39.73 35.74
N GLN A 772 -1.18 38.67 36.48
CA GLN A 772 -1.70 38.07 37.75
C GLN A 772 -2.87 37.07 37.84
N GLN A 773 -2.48 35.88 38.37
CA GLN A 773 -3.03 35.09 39.49
C GLN A 773 -4.51 34.70 39.53
N VAL A 774 -4.76 33.37 39.53
CA VAL A 774 -5.08 32.56 40.74
C VAL A 774 -4.38 31.21 40.61
#